data_AF-A0A954JHB0-F1
#
_entry.id   AF-A0A954JHB0-F1
#
_cell.length_a   1.000
_cell.length_b   1.000
_cell.length_c   1.000
_cell.angle_alpha   90.00
_cell.angle_beta   90.00
_cell.angle_gamma   90.00
#
_symmetry.space_group_name_H-M   'P 1'
#
loop_
_entity.id
_entity.type
_entity.pdbx_description
1 polymer ?
#
loop_
_entity_poly.entity_id
_entity_poly.type
_entity_poly.pdbx_seq_one_letter_code
_entity_poly.pdbx_strand_id
1 'polypeptide(L)'
;MSRFILWAHVALFLAVFSARPSVADEQLERSMLALGPETIAAQAHFRGDARRGALLFFKSAAGCVKCHGSGPNQTPLGPDLTTITKETTDAQIVESILQPSKVIRKGFETVSVVTNDGKIITGLVARKNDNELVLRDAANLEREIVIAAGDIEEQKVSEQSMMPQQLVASLYSERDMYDLVRYVVEVARGGKSRAAELRPSPQQLVVIDDTEDLNHAGILRSLGERDYKAGQRIFFGHCQNCHGRDGNTPTLPTARAFGRQPLKYGADPLSMLKTLTRGAGLMSPMQHLTPRERYQVIHFIREEFMKPNNPVYEPLTDAYLAGLPKGSSDGEGSESGERDYGPVLGSQLGNQINNVLTFRLPENLTISYDLHQMRVASAWEGGFLNLSQTQHYRQRGERMPQIDGELLPGLGVWQWAYGGSFDIPADAKPPRGPLPSEFMQYHGHYLYGKQAILSYSIEGRKVLETVAAKRVEQVPVFTHTLRIEPSDQPLRLAVAGLIASGGPDGLYSVKGDQSAGKSGDVAGHMAMISGTSQGKRDEPRMANRAWETVKGEKAKKLDLGTPDRTTLVRFRTKESGTLIASTPERGEWKPNGKSLFVRGGRLVFDIGWVGAMTSRSVVNDGEWHTAAIVVTEKTTQMFVDGKLEAEREAFRRPAEPGFVLKVGATSTNFGGDYSGDVEGIRIVDRAITNDELAKLKQLPGAEAEGVLFSWTPSNETPKPAAETSDLVLAGAAVNGNVDGLTWEIDDANRIVLNIPAGKEPRVLSVTRSAALGVSPATIAKTLAAAKANPVDLATRTSGGPVR
;
A
#
# COMPACT_ATOMS: atom_id res chain seq x y z
N MET A 1 -24.73 -70.67 -22.57
CA MET A 1 -24.55 -70.47 -21.11
C MET A 1 -24.04 -69.05 -20.91
N SER A 2 -24.93 -68.06 -20.77
CA SER A 2 -25.49 -67.51 -19.52
C SER A 2 -24.53 -66.62 -18.69
N ARG A 3 -24.74 -65.30 -18.81
CA ARG A 3 -24.73 -64.22 -17.80
C ARG A 3 -23.42 -63.60 -17.23
N PHE A 4 -23.58 -62.30 -16.92
CA PHE A 4 -22.83 -61.35 -16.05
C PHE A 4 -21.85 -60.40 -16.77
N ILE A 5 -22.30 -59.22 -17.24
CA ILE A 5 -22.51 -57.92 -16.54
C ILE A 5 -21.20 -57.24 -16.09
N LEU A 6 -20.92 -56.15 -16.83
CA LEU A 6 -20.19 -54.90 -16.57
C LEU A 6 -19.73 -54.64 -15.12
N TRP A 7 -18.57 -53.99 -14.97
CA TRP A 7 -18.28 -52.82 -14.10
C TRP A 7 -16.75 -52.65 -14.02
N ALA A 8 -16.18 -51.70 -14.78
CA ALA A 8 -14.80 -51.25 -14.61
C ALA A 8 -14.84 -49.87 -13.92
N HIS A 9 -14.36 -49.83 -12.68
CA HIS A 9 -14.25 -48.62 -11.87
C HIS A 9 -13.19 -47.67 -12.44
N VAL A 10 -13.63 -46.44 -12.72
CA VAL A 10 -12.81 -45.24 -12.85
C VAL A 10 -12.20 -44.94 -11.47
N ALA A 11 -10.87 -45.02 -11.37
CA ALA A 11 -10.13 -44.51 -10.23
C ALA A 11 -10.16 -42.97 -10.27
N LEU A 12 -11.05 -42.38 -9.47
CA LEU A 12 -11.13 -40.95 -9.23
C LEU A 12 -9.96 -40.54 -8.34
N PHE A 13 -8.91 -39.96 -8.93
CA PHE A 13 -7.93 -39.16 -8.19
C PHE A 13 -8.63 -37.88 -7.69
N LEU A 14 -9.16 -37.93 -6.46
CA LEU A 14 -9.51 -36.74 -5.70
C LEU A 14 -8.20 -36.06 -5.26
N ALA A 15 -7.61 -35.27 -6.17
CA ALA A 15 -6.67 -34.23 -5.77
C ALA A 15 -7.49 -33.15 -5.06
N VAL A 16 -7.60 -33.28 -3.74
CA VAL A 16 -8.04 -32.19 -2.85
C VAL A 16 -7.03 -31.06 -3.05
N PHE A 17 -7.37 -30.09 -3.90
CA PHE A 17 -6.67 -28.81 -3.94
C PHE A 17 -6.92 -28.11 -2.60
N SER A 18 -6.02 -28.35 -1.65
CA SER A 18 -5.94 -27.53 -0.45
C SER A 18 -5.51 -26.15 -0.91
N ALA A 19 -6.46 -25.21 -0.97
CA ALA A 19 -6.16 -23.81 -1.14
C ALA A 19 -5.21 -23.41 0.01
N ARG A 20 -3.92 -23.21 -0.31
CA ARG A 20 -2.97 -22.68 0.68
C ARG A 20 -3.39 -21.23 0.99
N PRO A 21 -3.67 -20.89 2.25
CA PRO A 21 -3.90 -19.51 2.64
C PRO A 21 -2.59 -18.71 2.48
N SER A 22 -2.72 -17.41 2.18
CA SER A 22 -1.61 -16.47 2.03
C SER A 22 -0.75 -16.40 3.30
N VAL A 23 0.55 -16.66 3.13
CA VAL A 23 1.58 -16.88 4.16
C VAL A 23 2.28 -15.56 4.53
N ALA A 24 1.59 -14.63 5.20
CA ALA A 24 2.25 -13.40 5.68
C ALA A 24 2.64 -13.43 7.17
N ASP A 25 1.99 -14.22 8.03
CA ASP A 25 2.22 -14.14 9.50
C ASP A 25 2.96 -15.35 10.11
N GLU A 26 2.90 -16.55 9.52
CA GLU A 26 3.73 -17.70 9.97
C GLU A 26 5.22 -17.53 9.65
N GLN A 27 5.55 -16.72 8.64
CA GLN A 27 6.92 -16.59 8.16
C GLN A 27 7.81 -15.81 9.14
N LEU A 28 7.27 -14.77 9.78
CA LEU A 28 8.01 -13.95 10.75
C LEU A 28 8.27 -14.73 12.04
N GLU A 29 7.25 -15.42 12.56
CA GLU A 29 7.40 -16.30 13.73
C GLU A 29 8.49 -17.36 13.48
N ARG A 30 8.43 -18.02 12.31
CA ARG A 30 9.46 -19.01 11.91
C ARG A 30 10.84 -18.39 11.75
N SER A 31 10.95 -17.19 11.18
CA SER A 31 12.25 -16.52 11.01
C SER A 31 12.85 -16.14 12.36
N MET A 32 12.05 -15.60 13.29
CA MET A 32 12.52 -15.26 14.63
C MET A 32 12.92 -16.51 15.43
N LEU A 33 12.13 -17.58 15.37
CA LEU A 33 12.49 -18.86 15.99
C LEU A 33 13.80 -19.42 15.42
N ALA A 34 14.05 -19.25 14.12
CA ALA A 34 15.28 -19.72 13.47
C ALA A 34 16.53 -18.89 13.83
N LEU A 35 16.39 -17.58 14.11
CA LEU A 35 17.51 -16.71 14.52
C LEU A 35 18.01 -17.04 15.94
N GLY A 36 17.12 -17.52 16.81
CA GLY A 36 17.41 -17.87 18.19
C GLY A 36 17.43 -16.67 19.15
N PRO A 37 17.23 -16.90 20.46
CA PRO A 37 17.06 -15.84 21.44
C PRO A 37 18.28 -14.94 21.63
N GLU A 38 19.49 -15.47 21.55
CA GLU A 38 20.75 -14.72 21.71
C GLU A 38 20.93 -13.70 20.59
N THR A 39 20.71 -14.11 19.35
CA THR A 39 20.82 -13.25 18.18
C THR A 39 19.80 -12.12 18.25
N ILE A 40 18.54 -12.44 18.59
CA ILE A 40 17.48 -11.44 18.71
C ILE A 40 17.77 -10.45 19.83
N ALA A 41 18.25 -10.91 20.99
CA ALA A 41 18.67 -10.01 22.07
C ALA A 41 19.76 -9.03 21.59
N ALA A 42 20.81 -9.53 20.92
CA ALA A 42 21.87 -8.70 20.37
C ALA A 42 21.37 -7.70 19.32
N GLN A 43 20.50 -8.14 18.40
CA GLN A 43 19.89 -7.26 17.40
C GLN A 43 18.98 -6.21 18.04
N ALA A 44 18.22 -6.56 19.08
CA ALA A 44 17.41 -5.62 19.84
C ALA A 44 18.27 -4.55 20.51
N HIS A 45 19.46 -4.89 21.01
CA HIS A 45 20.37 -3.90 21.56
C HIS A 45 20.91 -2.92 20.51
N PHE A 46 21.19 -3.39 19.30
CA PHE A 46 21.79 -2.59 18.23
C PHE A 46 20.76 -1.80 17.41
N ARG A 47 19.58 -2.38 17.15
CA ARG A 47 18.57 -1.88 16.21
C ARG A 47 17.24 -1.49 16.86
N GLY A 48 16.99 -1.95 18.08
CA GLY A 48 15.74 -1.72 18.79
C GLY A 48 15.65 -0.32 19.40
N ASP A 49 14.44 0.19 19.50
CA ASP A 49 14.08 1.45 20.12
C ASP A 49 13.04 1.22 21.22
N ALA A 50 13.43 1.52 22.45
CA ALA A 50 12.60 1.28 23.62
C ALA A 50 11.32 2.13 23.65
N ARG A 51 11.29 3.32 23.04
CA ARG A 51 10.08 4.17 23.00
C ARG A 51 9.06 3.62 22.01
N ARG A 52 9.50 3.13 20.85
CA ARG A 52 8.63 2.40 19.91
C ARG A 52 8.17 1.07 20.52
N GLY A 53 9.08 0.35 21.17
CA GLY A 53 8.78 -0.87 21.89
C GLY A 53 7.74 -0.69 23.00
N ALA A 54 7.78 0.44 23.70
CA ALA A 54 6.76 0.79 24.69
C ALA A 54 5.38 0.89 24.04
N LEU A 55 5.24 1.55 22.88
CA LEU A 55 3.96 1.62 22.18
C LEU A 55 3.45 0.21 21.80
N LEU A 56 4.33 -0.66 21.30
CA LEU A 56 3.97 -2.05 21.00
C LEU A 56 3.50 -2.79 22.26
N PHE A 57 4.23 -2.67 23.37
CA PHE A 57 3.86 -3.31 24.63
C PHE A 57 2.50 -2.84 25.18
N PHE A 58 2.23 -1.54 25.13
CA PHE A 58 1.00 -0.95 25.68
C PHE A 58 -0.21 -1.08 24.75
N LYS A 59 -0.01 -1.15 23.43
CA LYS A 59 -1.08 -1.22 22.42
C LYS A 59 -1.25 -2.59 21.76
N SER A 60 -0.40 -3.56 22.07
CA SER A 60 -0.43 -4.88 21.45
C SER A 60 -1.81 -5.53 21.60
N ALA A 61 -2.26 -6.16 20.51
CA ALA A 61 -3.43 -7.03 20.51
C ALA A 61 -3.29 -8.19 21.51
N ALA A 62 -2.05 -8.65 21.78
CA ALA A 62 -1.76 -9.66 22.79
C ALA A 62 -1.87 -9.14 24.23
N GLY A 63 -2.04 -7.82 24.43
CA GLY A 63 -2.35 -7.24 25.73
C GLY A 63 -1.23 -7.34 26.76
N CYS A 64 0.04 -7.23 26.36
CA CYS A 64 1.20 -7.39 27.25
C CYS A 64 1.06 -6.59 28.56
N VAL A 65 0.65 -5.32 28.48
CA VAL A 65 0.43 -4.45 29.65
C VAL A 65 -0.68 -4.91 30.60
N LYS A 66 -1.66 -5.69 30.12
CA LYS A 66 -2.76 -6.22 30.94
C LYS A 66 -2.27 -7.32 31.88
N CYS A 67 -1.23 -8.05 31.51
CA CYS A 67 -0.62 -9.10 32.34
C CYS A 67 0.63 -8.60 33.08
N HIS A 68 1.39 -7.70 32.47
CA HIS A 68 2.70 -7.25 32.96
C HIS A 68 2.72 -5.77 33.36
N GLY A 69 1.58 -5.25 33.82
CA GLY A 69 1.48 -3.89 34.36
C GLY A 69 2.36 -3.70 35.61
N SER A 70 2.76 -2.46 35.87
CA SER A 70 3.53 -2.10 37.06
C SER A 70 2.78 -1.09 37.95
N GLY A 71 3.12 -1.08 39.24
CA GLY A 71 2.48 -0.20 40.23
C GLY A 71 1.01 -0.57 40.48
N PRO A 72 0.08 0.40 40.57
CA PRO A 72 -1.33 0.14 40.89
C PRO A 72 -2.09 -0.67 39.82
N ASN A 73 -1.49 -0.88 38.64
CA ASN A 73 -2.07 -1.68 37.55
C ASN A 73 -1.43 -3.09 37.46
N GLN A 74 -0.69 -3.52 38.49
CA GLN A 74 -0.10 -4.85 38.53
C GLN A 74 -1.21 -5.91 38.63
N THR A 75 -1.20 -6.87 37.70
CA THR A 75 -2.14 -7.99 37.72
C THR A 75 -1.43 -9.25 38.21
N PRO A 76 -2.16 -10.21 38.81
CA PRO A 76 -1.56 -11.47 39.26
C PRO A 76 -1.23 -12.44 38.11
N LEU A 77 -1.47 -12.04 36.86
CA LEU A 77 -1.34 -12.89 35.68
C LEU A 77 0.09 -13.04 35.18
N GLY A 78 0.91 -12.01 35.34
CA GLY A 78 2.27 -11.97 34.83
C GLY A 78 3.24 -11.38 35.84
N PRO A 79 4.53 -11.75 35.76
CA PRO A 79 5.55 -11.15 36.60
C PRO A 79 5.67 -9.64 36.34
N ASP A 80 5.95 -8.90 37.42
CA ASP A 80 6.34 -7.48 37.33
C ASP A 80 7.71 -7.41 36.64
N LEU A 81 7.68 -6.93 35.39
CA LEU A 81 8.88 -6.82 34.56
C LEU A 81 9.95 -5.93 35.19
N THR A 82 9.58 -4.98 36.07
CA THR A 82 10.53 -4.11 36.77
C THR A 82 11.33 -4.82 37.87
N THR A 83 10.96 -6.06 38.20
CA THR A 83 11.56 -6.87 39.26
C THR A 83 12.29 -8.11 38.74
N ILE A 84 12.38 -8.27 37.42
CA ILE A 84 13.14 -9.36 36.79
C ILE A 84 14.60 -9.22 37.20
N THR A 85 15.12 -10.29 37.81
CA THR A 85 16.44 -10.25 38.44
C THR A 85 17.55 -10.30 37.39
N LYS A 86 18.78 -9.90 37.78
CA LYS A 86 19.91 -9.86 36.85
C LYS A 86 20.37 -11.25 36.41
N GLU A 87 19.98 -12.29 37.14
CA GLU A 87 20.25 -13.69 36.80
C GLU A 87 19.45 -14.17 35.59
N THR A 88 18.28 -13.57 35.29
CA THR A 88 17.57 -13.84 34.04
C THR A 88 18.23 -13.07 32.91
N THR A 89 18.82 -13.75 31.92
CA THR A 89 19.52 -13.12 30.78
C THR A 89 18.54 -12.51 29.76
N ASP A 90 19.03 -11.59 28.91
CA ASP A 90 18.19 -11.01 27.85
C ASP A 90 17.72 -12.06 26.83
N ALA A 91 18.54 -13.07 26.57
CA ALA A 91 18.17 -14.23 25.76
C ALA A 91 17.01 -15.04 26.41
N GLN A 92 17.01 -15.22 27.73
CA GLN A 92 15.91 -15.89 28.43
C GLN A 92 14.61 -15.08 28.40
N ILE A 93 14.70 -13.74 28.43
CA ILE A 93 13.54 -12.85 28.23
C ILE A 93 12.98 -13.06 26.82
N VAL A 94 13.84 -13.08 25.80
CA VAL A 94 13.42 -13.32 24.41
C VAL A 94 12.82 -14.72 24.24
N GLU A 95 13.42 -15.74 24.84
CA GLU A 95 12.88 -17.11 24.84
C GLU A 95 11.47 -17.16 25.45
N SER A 96 11.23 -16.42 26.54
CA SER A 96 9.90 -16.35 27.16
C SER A 96 8.86 -15.69 26.25
N ILE A 97 9.28 -14.79 25.36
CA ILE A 97 8.39 -14.15 24.37
C ILE A 97 8.12 -15.09 23.19
N LEU A 98 9.15 -15.78 22.69
CA LEU A 98 9.06 -16.70 21.56
C LEU A 98 8.35 -18.01 21.92
N GLN A 99 8.62 -18.52 23.12
CA GLN A 99 8.19 -19.84 23.57
C GLN A 99 7.66 -19.78 25.02
N PRO A 100 6.51 -19.11 25.27
CA PRO A 100 6.07 -18.81 26.63
C PRO A 100 5.75 -20.03 27.51
N SER A 101 5.51 -21.20 26.91
CA SER A 101 5.24 -22.46 27.62
C SER A 101 6.50 -23.30 27.83
N LYS A 102 7.67 -22.90 27.32
CA LYS A 102 8.91 -23.67 27.47
C LYS A 102 9.40 -23.70 28.91
N VAL A 103 9.35 -22.55 29.59
CA VAL A 103 9.66 -22.42 31.01
C VAL A 103 8.65 -21.46 31.63
N ILE A 104 7.75 -21.99 32.47
CA ILE A 104 6.78 -21.18 33.21
C ILE A 104 7.40 -20.82 34.56
N ARG A 105 7.45 -19.53 34.89
CA ARG A 105 8.01 -19.06 36.17
C ARG A 105 7.14 -19.55 37.34
N LYS A 106 7.78 -20.09 38.38
CA LYS A 106 7.11 -20.54 39.61
C LYS A 106 6.18 -19.46 40.16
N GLY A 107 4.94 -19.85 40.48
CA GLY A 107 3.90 -18.95 40.98
C GLY A 107 3.02 -18.31 39.89
N PHE A 108 3.34 -18.52 38.60
CA PHE A 108 2.50 -18.16 37.46
C PHE A 108 1.97 -19.39 36.72
N GLU A 109 2.09 -20.56 37.34
CA GLU A 109 1.59 -21.82 36.83
C GLU A 109 0.08 -21.90 37.05
N THR A 110 -0.65 -22.21 35.97
CA THR A 110 -2.07 -22.50 36.05
C THR A 110 -2.27 -23.95 36.49
N VAL A 111 -3.23 -24.19 37.38
CA VAL A 111 -3.56 -25.52 37.88
C VAL A 111 -5.02 -25.83 37.56
N SER A 112 -5.26 -27.03 37.04
CA SER A 112 -6.60 -27.61 36.92
C SER A 112 -6.80 -28.61 38.07
N VAL A 113 -7.87 -28.41 38.82
CA VAL A 113 -8.28 -29.23 39.96
C VAL A 113 -9.60 -29.90 39.60
N VAL A 114 -9.64 -31.23 39.74
CA VAL A 114 -10.87 -32.01 39.74
C VAL A 114 -11.25 -32.21 41.20
N THR A 115 -12.43 -31.75 41.59
CA THR A 115 -12.97 -31.95 42.94
C THR A 115 -13.79 -33.24 43.00
N ASN A 116 -13.94 -33.83 44.20
CA ASN A 116 -14.69 -35.08 44.41
C ASN A 116 -16.16 -35.03 43.95
N ASP A 117 -16.73 -33.82 43.77
CA ASP A 117 -18.07 -33.60 43.20
C ASP A 117 -18.07 -33.47 41.66
N GLY A 118 -16.95 -33.78 41.01
CA GLY A 118 -16.79 -33.82 39.56
C GLY A 118 -16.61 -32.45 38.91
N LYS A 119 -16.37 -31.36 39.66
CA LYS A 119 -16.13 -30.04 39.07
C LYS A 119 -14.67 -29.89 38.67
N ILE A 120 -14.45 -29.27 37.51
CA ILE A 120 -13.12 -28.88 37.04
C ILE A 120 -12.93 -27.39 37.27
N ILE A 121 -11.98 -27.04 38.13
CA ILE A 121 -11.66 -25.67 38.49
C ILE A 121 -10.25 -25.36 37.97
N THR A 122 -10.10 -24.31 37.17
CA THR A 122 -8.79 -23.90 36.63
C THR A 122 -8.45 -22.49 37.10
N GLY A 123 -7.26 -22.31 37.65
CA GLY A 123 -6.83 -21.02 38.18
C GLY A 123 -5.35 -20.95 38.54
N LEU A 124 -4.90 -19.75 38.88
CA LEU A 124 -3.54 -19.49 39.37
C LEU A 124 -3.46 -19.79 40.86
N VAL A 125 -2.40 -20.46 41.30
CA VAL A 125 -2.20 -20.74 42.74
C VAL A 125 -1.91 -19.45 43.49
N ALA A 126 -2.86 -18.99 44.29
CA ALA A 126 -2.68 -17.83 45.16
C ALA A 126 -2.04 -18.22 46.49
N ARG A 127 -2.46 -19.35 47.05
CA ARG A 127 -1.93 -19.92 48.30
C ARG A 127 -2.16 -21.43 48.32
N LYS A 128 -1.19 -22.19 48.79
CA LYS A 128 -1.32 -23.63 49.05
C LYS A 128 -0.73 -23.94 50.43
N ASN A 129 -1.49 -24.65 51.25
CA ASN A 129 -1.02 -25.24 52.51
C ASN A 129 -1.57 -26.67 52.64
N ASP A 130 -1.30 -27.33 53.77
CA ASP A 130 -1.68 -28.74 53.98
C ASP A 130 -3.21 -28.96 54.08
N ASN A 131 -3.98 -27.91 54.39
CA ASN A 131 -5.42 -27.99 54.60
C ASN A 131 -6.25 -27.48 53.42
N GLU A 132 -5.72 -26.54 52.63
CA GLU A 132 -6.47 -25.89 51.55
C GLU A 132 -5.57 -25.43 50.38
N LEU A 133 -6.18 -25.41 49.20
CA LEU A 133 -5.66 -24.80 47.98
C LEU A 133 -6.55 -23.62 47.60
N VAL A 134 -5.96 -22.43 47.53
CA VAL A 134 -6.62 -21.21 47.07
C VAL A 134 -6.18 -20.91 45.65
N LEU A 135 -7.13 -20.94 44.73
CA LEU A 135 -6.94 -20.58 43.32
C LEU A 135 -7.57 -19.21 43.04
N ARG A 136 -6.89 -18.37 42.26
CA ARG A 136 -7.55 -17.24 41.58
C ARG A 136 -8.17 -17.75 40.31
N ASP A 137 -9.48 -17.53 40.18
CA ASP A 137 -10.27 -17.97 39.04
C ASP A 137 -9.73 -17.36 37.75
N ALA A 138 -9.37 -18.20 36.77
CA ALA A 138 -8.86 -17.72 35.49
C ALA A 138 -9.92 -16.90 34.72
N ALA A 139 -11.21 -17.10 34.97
CA ALA A 139 -12.30 -16.33 34.34
C ALA A 139 -12.61 -15.01 35.08
N ASN A 140 -12.21 -14.88 36.34
CA ASN A 140 -12.35 -13.65 37.13
C ASN A 140 -11.24 -13.56 38.19
N LEU A 141 -10.22 -12.78 37.89
CA LEU A 141 -8.99 -12.72 38.69
C LEU A 141 -9.16 -12.07 40.07
N GLU A 142 -10.29 -11.40 40.30
CA GLU A 142 -10.66 -10.86 41.61
C GLU A 142 -11.36 -11.89 42.50
N ARG A 143 -11.72 -13.05 41.95
CA ARG A 143 -12.39 -14.13 42.67
C ARG A 143 -11.38 -15.19 43.10
N GLU A 144 -11.27 -15.38 44.40
CA GLU A 144 -10.56 -16.51 44.98
C GLU A 144 -11.52 -17.69 45.21
N ILE A 145 -11.06 -18.89 44.88
CA ILE A 145 -11.75 -20.16 45.07
C ILE A 145 -10.92 -20.96 46.06
N VAL A 146 -11.50 -21.22 47.22
CA VAL A 146 -10.87 -22.05 48.26
C VAL A 146 -11.37 -23.48 48.09
N ILE A 147 -10.44 -24.42 47.96
CA ILE A 147 -10.71 -25.85 47.84
C ILE A 147 -10.03 -26.54 49.02
N ALA A 148 -10.80 -27.24 49.86
CA ALA A 148 -10.21 -28.02 50.94
C ALA A 148 -9.35 -29.15 50.36
N ALA A 149 -8.20 -29.44 50.97
CA ALA A 149 -7.27 -30.44 50.45
C ALA A 149 -7.91 -31.84 50.33
N GLY A 150 -8.86 -32.18 51.21
CA GLY A 150 -9.63 -33.43 51.17
C GLY A 150 -10.67 -33.51 50.05
N ASP A 151 -11.03 -32.37 49.44
CA ASP A 151 -12.02 -32.31 48.35
C ASP A 151 -11.37 -32.43 46.96
N ILE A 152 -10.03 -32.54 46.90
CA ILE A 152 -9.26 -32.64 45.66
C ILE A 152 -9.11 -34.12 45.27
N GLU A 153 -9.71 -34.48 44.15
CA GLU A 153 -9.56 -35.81 43.53
C GLU A 153 -8.26 -35.87 42.70
N GLU A 154 -8.06 -34.87 41.84
CA GLU A 154 -6.89 -34.77 40.97
C GLU A 154 -6.41 -33.32 40.86
N GLN A 155 -5.10 -33.10 40.90
CA GLN A 155 -4.47 -31.82 40.63
C GLN A 155 -3.46 -31.96 39.49
N LYS A 156 -3.67 -31.21 38.40
CA LYS A 156 -2.75 -31.18 37.25
C LYS A 156 -2.22 -29.76 37.01
N VAL A 157 -0.90 -29.61 36.98
CA VAL A 157 -0.25 -28.35 36.56
C VAL A 157 -0.31 -28.26 35.04
N SER A 158 -0.72 -27.10 34.52
CA SER A 158 -0.78 -26.84 33.09
C SER A 158 0.62 -26.69 32.52
N GLU A 159 0.91 -27.43 31.46
CA GLU A 159 2.11 -27.21 30.62
C GLU A 159 1.95 -26.00 29.69
N GLN A 160 0.74 -25.41 29.64
CA GLN A 160 0.45 -24.22 28.86
C GLN A 160 0.45 -22.97 29.74
N SER A 161 1.22 -21.97 29.31
CA SER A 161 1.30 -20.64 29.92
C SER A 161 0.04 -19.81 29.63
N MET A 162 -0.31 -18.91 30.56
CA MET A 162 -1.31 -17.86 30.33
C MET A 162 -0.81 -16.75 29.38
N MET A 163 0.50 -16.69 29.13
CA MET A 163 1.05 -15.86 28.07
C MET A 163 0.76 -16.54 26.72
N PRO A 164 0.05 -15.87 25.79
CA PRO A 164 -0.40 -16.49 24.55
C PRO A 164 0.76 -17.05 23.72
N GLN A 165 0.53 -18.13 22.98
CA GLN A 165 1.50 -18.62 21.99
C GLN A 165 1.52 -17.72 20.74
N GLN A 166 2.61 -17.81 19.96
CA GLN A 166 2.75 -17.11 18.67
C GLN A 166 2.57 -15.59 18.78
N LEU A 167 3.19 -14.99 19.80
CA LEU A 167 3.11 -13.54 20.02
C LEU A 167 3.80 -12.76 18.89
N VAL A 168 4.82 -13.33 18.26
CA VAL A 168 5.53 -12.66 17.16
C VAL A 168 4.66 -12.58 15.91
N ALA A 169 3.74 -13.53 15.71
CA ALA A 169 2.73 -13.43 14.64
C ALA A 169 1.80 -12.21 14.79
N SER A 170 1.72 -11.59 15.97
CA SER A 170 0.99 -10.33 16.17
C SER A 170 1.79 -9.07 15.82
N LEU A 171 3.09 -9.22 15.51
CA LEU A 171 3.99 -8.15 15.10
C LEU A 171 4.08 -8.06 13.58
N TYR A 172 4.40 -6.89 13.03
CA TYR A 172 4.42 -6.70 11.57
C TYR A 172 5.78 -6.95 10.94
N SER A 173 6.84 -6.77 11.70
CA SER A 173 8.19 -6.85 11.18
C SER A 173 9.18 -7.32 12.24
N GLU A 174 10.36 -7.74 11.78
CA GLU A 174 11.49 -8.05 12.67
C GLU A 174 11.88 -6.84 13.54
N ARG A 175 11.70 -5.62 13.01
CA ARG A 175 11.99 -4.39 13.76
C ARG A 175 11.06 -4.22 14.95
N ASP A 176 9.79 -4.60 14.82
CA ASP A 176 8.84 -4.54 15.93
C ASP A 176 9.25 -5.51 17.04
N MET A 177 9.76 -6.69 16.68
CA MET A 177 10.31 -7.64 17.65
C MET A 177 11.52 -7.05 18.37
N TYR A 178 12.45 -6.44 17.64
CA TYR A 178 13.63 -5.79 18.24
C TYR A 178 13.25 -4.60 19.13
N ASP A 179 12.30 -3.77 18.72
CA ASP A 179 11.80 -2.64 19.50
C ASP A 179 11.11 -3.14 20.79
N LEU A 180 10.22 -4.13 20.69
CA LEU A 180 9.52 -4.74 21.84
C LEU A 180 10.51 -5.35 22.83
N VAL A 181 11.43 -6.18 22.35
CA VAL A 181 12.49 -6.79 23.20
C VAL A 181 13.32 -5.70 23.85
N ARG A 182 13.73 -4.67 23.10
CA ARG A 182 14.51 -3.56 23.65
C ARG A 182 13.79 -2.87 24.80
N TYR A 183 12.48 -2.61 24.67
CA TYR A 183 11.67 -2.06 25.76
C TYR A 183 11.63 -2.99 26.97
N VAL A 184 11.30 -4.27 26.79
CA VAL A 184 11.16 -5.24 27.90
C VAL A 184 12.49 -5.39 28.65
N VAL A 185 13.60 -5.49 27.93
CA VAL A 185 14.95 -5.58 28.52
C VAL A 185 15.27 -4.31 29.30
N GLU A 186 15.06 -3.11 28.74
CA GLU A 186 15.36 -1.87 29.46
C GLU A 186 14.51 -1.70 30.72
N VAL A 187 13.23 -2.11 30.68
CA VAL A 187 12.37 -2.12 31.86
C VAL A 187 12.89 -3.13 32.91
N ALA A 188 13.28 -4.32 32.48
CA ALA A 188 13.84 -5.36 33.35
C ALA A 188 15.15 -4.92 34.02
N ARG A 189 16.03 -4.22 33.32
CA ARG A 189 17.33 -3.77 33.86
C ARG A 189 17.24 -2.46 34.63
N GLY A 190 16.40 -1.53 34.16
CA GLY A 190 16.27 -0.19 34.72
C GLY A 190 15.18 -0.04 35.77
N GLY A 191 14.38 -1.09 36.01
CA GLY A 191 13.36 -1.15 37.04
C GLY A 191 12.27 -0.08 36.90
N LYS A 192 11.66 0.29 38.03
CA LYS A 192 10.52 1.22 38.08
C LYS A 192 10.84 2.59 37.47
N SER A 193 12.06 3.09 37.65
CA SER A 193 12.48 4.39 37.10
C SER A 193 12.47 4.38 35.58
N ARG A 194 13.07 3.35 34.96
CA ARG A 194 13.11 3.26 33.49
C ARG A 194 11.73 2.98 32.90
N ALA A 195 10.92 2.16 33.57
CA ALA A 195 9.53 1.92 33.17
C ALA A 195 8.69 3.21 33.17
N ALA A 196 8.89 4.10 34.15
CA ALA A 196 8.21 5.39 34.20
C ALA A 196 8.65 6.32 33.07
N GLU A 197 9.96 6.35 32.76
CA GLU A 197 10.52 7.21 31.69
C GLU A 197 10.08 6.79 30.29
N LEU A 198 9.97 5.49 30.05
CA LEU A 198 9.57 4.92 28.76
C LEU A 198 8.05 4.83 28.58
N ARG A 199 7.27 5.10 29.62
CA ARG A 199 5.82 5.01 29.55
C ARG A 199 5.28 5.96 28.46
N PRO A 200 4.48 5.47 27.50
CA PRO A 200 3.87 6.35 26.51
C PRO A 200 2.96 7.40 27.16
N SER A 201 2.84 8.55 26.52
CA SER A 201 1.98 9.62 27.03
C SER A 201 0.49 9.19 27.01
N PRO A 202 -0.38 9.79 27.85
CA PRO A 202 -1.81 9.50 27.80
C PRO A 202 -2.40 9.68 26.40
N GLN A 203 -1.98 10.71 25.67
CA GLN A 203 -2.42 10.98 24.28
C GLN A 203 -2.03 9.84 23.34
N GLN A 204 -0.83 9.28 23.52
CA GLN A 204 -0.39 8.14 22.72
C GLN A 204 -1.15 6.85 23.04
N LEU A 205 -1.84 6.76 24.18
CA LEU A 205 -2.60 5.58 24.62
C LEU A 205 -4.12 5.75 24.48
N VAL A 206 -4.59 6.89 23.96
CA VAL A 206 -6.01 7.11 23.70
C VAL A 206 -6.53 6.02 22.76
N VAL A 207 -7.62 5.38 23.19
CA VAL A 207 -8.43 4.50 22.35
C VAL A 207 -9.48 5.38 21.70
N ILE A 208 -9.48 5.44 20.37
CA ILE A 208 -10.40 6.26 19.61
C ILE A 208 -11.65 5.44 19.35
N ASP A 209 -12.82 6.03 19.59
CA ASP A 209 -14.07 5.43 19.15
C ASP A 209 -14.43 5.92 17.76
N ASP A 210 -14.05 5.13 16.76
CA ASP A 210 -14.34 5.37 15.35
C ASP A 210 -15.65 4.70 14.90
N THR A 211 -16.59 4.49 15.84
CA THR A 211 -17.89 3.88 15.55
C THR A 211 -19.05 4.85 15.44
N GLU A 212 -18.86 6.14 15.75
CA GLU A 212 -19.97 7.10 15.86
C GLU A 212 -20.62 7.49 14.52
N ASP A 213 -19.85 7.74 13.45
CA ASP A 213 -20.36 8.10 12.11
C ASP A 213 -20.38 6.92 11.11
N LEU A 214 -20.55 5.69 11.60
CA LEU A 214 -20.61 4.52 10.72
C LEU A 214 -22.01 4.27 10.17
N ASN A 215 -22.09 3.98 8.88
CA ASN A 215 -23.28 3.38 8.28
C ASN A 215 -23.35 1.88 8.62
N HIS A 216 -23.58 1.56 9.90
CA HIS A 216 -23.57 0.18 10.40
C HIS A 216 -24.50 -0.75 9.60
N ALA A 217 -25.72 -0.29 9.30
CA ALA A 217 -26.68 -1.07 8.56
C ALA A 217 -26.23 -1.31 7.10
N GLY A 218 -25.64 -0.30 6.45
CA GLY A 218 -25.09 -0.44 5.10
C GLY A 218 -23.92 -1.41 5.05
N ILE A 219 -22.99 -1.31 6.01
CA ILE A 219 -21.82 -2.21 6.11
C ILE A 219 -22.31 -3.65 6.28
N LEU A 220 -23.14 -3.92 7.30
CA LEU A 220 -23.64 -5.27 7.59
C LEU A 220 -24.41 -5.90 6.43
N ARG A 221 -25.21 -5.11 5.68
CA ARG A 221 -25.91 -5.59 4.47
C ARG A 221 -24.96 -5.93 3.33
N SER A 222 -23.79 -5.29 3.28
CA SER A 222 -22.81 -5.47 2.21
C SER A 222 -21.85 -6.64 2.43
N LEU A 223 -21.76 -7.19 3.65
CA LEU A 223 -20.81 -8.27 3.97
C LEU A 223 -21.20 -9.55 3.22
N GLY A 224 -20.34 -9.96 2.28
CA GLY A 224 -20.52 -11.17 1.48
C GLY A 224 -19.35 -12.15 1.63
N GLU A 225 -19.22 -13.09 0.69
CA GLU A 225 -18.18 -14.13 0.73
C GLU A 225 -16.74 -13.56 0.78
N ARG A 226 -16.50 -12.42 0.11
CA ARG A 226 -15.21 -11.74 0.14
C ARG A 226 -14.87 -11.23 1.53
N ASP A 227 -15.85 -10.63 2.20
CA ASP A 227 -15.75 -10.12 3.57
C ASP A 227 -15.61 -11.26 4.58
N TYR A 228 -16.32 -12.37 4.38
CA TYR A 228 -16.13 -13.59 5.16
C TYR A 228 -14.69 -14.09 5.05
N LYS A 229 -14.12 -14.19 3.85
CA LYS A 229 -12.71 -14.60 3.66
C LYS A 229 -11.72 -13.58 4.26
N ALA A 230 -12.04 -12.29 4.24
CA ALA A 230 -11.25 -11.26 4.90
C ALA A 230 -11.29 -11.43 6.43
N GLY A 231 -12.48 -11.60 6.99
CA GLY A 231 -12.69 -11.90 8.40
C GLY A 231 -11.98 -13.17 8.85
N GLN A 232 -11.99 -14.22 8.02
CA GLN A 232 -11.26 -15.46 8.27
C GLN A 232 -9.75 -15.22 8.37
N ARG A 233 -9.17 -14.43 7.46
CA ARG A 233 -7.74 -14.08 7.51
C ARG A 233 -7.42 -13.26 8.76
N ILE A 234 -8.26 -12.29 9.10
CA ILE A 234 -8.10 -11.47 10.31
C ILE A 234 -8.18 -12.36 11.57
N PHE A 235 -9.14 -13.28 11.63
CA PHE A 235 -9.29 -14.20 12.76
C PHE A 235 -8.05 -15.06 12.97
N PHE A 236 -7.56 -15.70 11.90
CA PHE A 236 -6.37 -16.55 12.00
C PHE A 236 -5.07 -15.77 12.18
N GLY A 237 -5.02 -14.49 11.78
CA GLY A 237 -3.87 -13.62 12.03
C GLY A 237 -3.82 -13.05 13.45
N HIS A 238 -4.98 -12.73 14.04
CA HIS A 238 -5.03 -11.91 15.27
C HIS A 238 -5.80 -12.56 16.43
N CYS A 239 -6.88 -13.29 16.16
CA CYS A 239 -7.82 -13.73 17.18
C CYS A 239 -7.56 -15.17 17.68
N GLN A 240 -7.07 -16.05 16.80
CA GLN A 240 -6.90 -17.48 17.09
C GLN A 240 -5.96 -17.75 18.27
N ASN A 241 -4.96 -16.88 18.49
CA ASN A 241 -3.92 -17.06 19.51
C ASN A 241 -4.48 -17.00 20.93
N CYS A 242 -5.67 -16.42 21.10
CA CYS A 242 -6.39 -16.35 22.37
C CYS A 242 -7.67 -17.22 22.34
N HIS A 243 -8.43 -17.14 21.24
CA HIS A 243 -9.76 -17.76 21.15
C HIS A 243 -9.75 -19.18 20.58
N GLY A 244 -8.59 -19.71 20.21
CA GLY A 244 -8.47 -21.01 19.57
C GLY A 244 -8.80 -20.95 18.08
N ARG A 245 -8.18 -21.84 17.31
CA ARG A 245 -8.37 -21.92 15.86
C ARG A 245 -9.77 -22.38 15.46
N ASP A 246 -10.38 -23.22 16.28
CA ASP A 246 -11.71 -23.82 16.04
C ASP A 246 -12.86 -22.97 16.61
N GLY A 247 -12.56 -21.84 17.26
CA GLY A 247 -13.53 -20.99 17.96
C GLY A 247 -14.23 -21.64 19.15
N ASN A 248 -13.82 -22.85 19.56
CA ASN A 248 -14.48 -23.68 20.57
C ASN A 248 -13.54 -24.12 21.70
N THR A 249 -12.24 -24.15 21.43
CA THR A 249 -11.18 -24.57 22.34
C THR A 249 -10.19 -23.41 22.52
N PRO A 250 -10.53 -22.40 23.33
CA PRO A 250 -9.65 -21.26 23.56
C PRO A 250 -8.29 -21.69 24.11
N THR A 251 -7.23 -21.07 23.59
CA THR A 251 -5.85 -21.24 24.08
C THR A 251 -5.62 -20.47 25.37
N LEU A 252 -6.37 -19.39 25.59
CA LEU A 252 -6.42 -18.69 26.88
C LEU A 252 -7.67 -19.08 27.65
N PRO A 253 -7.56 -19.56 28.91
CA PRO A 253 -8.72 -19.86 29.75
C PRO A 253 -9.65 -18.67 29.99
N THR A 254 -9.11 -17.44 29.90
CA THR A 254 -9.85 -16.19 30.03
C THR A 254 -10.69 -15.84 28.79
N ALA A 255 -10.36 -16.42 27.62
CA ALA A 255 -11.03 -16.14 26.36
C ALA A 255 -12.30 -17.01 26.23
N ARG A 256 -13.34 -16.46 25.57
CA ARG A 256 -14.60 -17.17 25.37
C ARG A 256 -14.54 -18.08 24.14
N ALA A 257 -15.14 -19.26 24.28
CA ALA A 257 -15.45 -20.16 23.17
C ALA A 257 -16.67 -19.64 22.41
N PHE A 258 -16.46 -19.07 21.23
CA PHE A 258 -17.50 -18.48 20.40
C PHE A 258 -18.63 -19.45 20.04
N GLY A 259 -18.34 -20.74 19.84
CA GLY A 259 -19.39 -21.70 19.47
C GLY A 259 -20.16 -22.32 20.64
N ARG A 260 -19.68 -22.21 21.89
CA ARG A 260 -20.23 -22.96 23.04
C ARG A 260 -20.63 -22.12 24.24
N GLN A 261 -20.07 -20.92 24.39
CA GLN A 261 -20.26 -20.09 25.57
C GLN A 261 -21.02 -18.78 25.24
N PRO A 262 -21.83 -18.27 26.18
CA PRO A 262 -22.44 -16.95 26.02
C PRO A 262 -21.38 -15.83 26.10
N LEU A 263 -21.52 -14.83 25.23
CA LEU A 263 -20.65 -13.65 25.21
C LEU A 263 -21.08 -12.64 26.30
N LYS A 264 -20.14 -12.29 27.18
CA LYS A 264 -20.39 -11.43 28.35
C LYS A 264 -20.78 -9.99 27.99
N TYR A 265 -20.32 -9.50 26.83
CA TYR A 265 -20.45 -8.11 26.40
C TYR A 265 -21.38 -7.94 25.20
N GLY A 266 -22.32 -8.89 25.01
CA GLY A 266 -23.25 -8.91 23.89
C GLY A 266 -22.77 -9.77 22.72
N ALA A 267 -23.73 -10.39 22.03
CA ALA A 267 -23.50 -11.31 20.91
C ALA A 267 -23.88 -10.71 19.55
N ASP A 268 -24.62 -9.60 19.53
CA ASP A 268 -24.99 -8.89 18.32
C ASP A 268 -23.77 -8.18 17.69
N PRO A 269 -23.80 -7.91 16.36
CA PRO A 269 -22.65 -7.31 15.68
C PRO A 269 -22.21 -5.95 16.24
N LEU A 270 -23.12 -5.11 16.74
CA LEU A 270 -22.75 -3.79 17.26
C LEU A 270 -22.04 -3.92 18.61
N SER A 271 -22.51 -4.79 19.49
CA SER A 271 -21.86 -5.07 20.77
C SER A 271 -20.48 -5.73 20.58
N MET A 272 -20.37 -6.66 19.63
CA MET A 272 -19.07 -7.23 19.25
C MET A 272 -18.14 -6.16 18.65
N LEU A 273 -18.66 -5.24 17.82
CA LEU A 273 -17.88 -4.12 17.30
C LEU A 273 -17.33 -3.27 18.45
N LYS A 274 -18.18 -2.86 19.40
CA LYS A 274 -17.76 -2.07 20.57
C LYS A 274 -16.68 -2.77 21.39
N THR A 275 -16.79 -4.09 21.54
CA THR A 275 -15.75 -4.91 22.19
C THR A 275 -14.42 -4.83 21.43
N LEU A 276 -14.43 -4.96 20.10
CA LEU A 276 -13.22 -4.81 19.29
C LEU A 276 -12.70 -3.37 19.26
N THR A 277 -13.58 -2.35 19.31
CA THR A 277 -13.18 -0.94 19.30
C THR A 277 -12.53 -0.54 20.61
N ARG A 278 -13.16 -0.84 21.76
CA ARG A 278 -12.76 -0.30 23.06
C ARG A 278 -12.00 -1.31 23.94
N GLY A 279 -11.92 -2.57 23.51
CA GLY A 279 -11.50 -3.69 24.35
C GLY A 279 -12.56 -4.04 25.40
N ALA A 280 -12.46 -5.22 26.01
CA ALA A 280 -13.34 -5.60 27.12
C ALA A 280 -12.66 -6.62 28.06
N GLY A 281 -12.63 -6.33 29.36
CA GLY A 281 -11.89 -7.14 30.34
C GLY A 281 -10.39 -7.20 30.00
N LEU A 282 -9.88 -8.41 29.76
CA LEU A 282 -8.49 -8.65 29.36
C LEU A 282 -8.27 -8.56 27.84
N MET A 283 -9.34 -8.45 27.05
CA MET A 283 -9.23 -8.28 25.60
C MET A 283 -8.85 -6.84 25.26
N SER A 284 -7.68 -6.67 24.63
CA SER A 284 -7.22 -5.36 24.16
C SER A 284 -8.10 -4.82 23.02
N PRO A 285 -8.20 -3.48 22.87
CA PRO A 285 -8.78 -2.84 21.70
C PRO A 285 -8.04 -3.23 20.41
N MET A 286 -8.78 -3.54 19.34
CA MET A 286 -8.26 -3.86 18.01
C MET A 286 -8.16 -2.61 17.11
N GLN A 287 -7.56 -1.55 17.64
CA GLN A 287 -7.44 -0.23 17.00
C GLN A 287 -6.50 -0.20 15.77
N HIS A 288 -5.85 -1.33 15.46
CA HIS A 288 -5.09 -1.51 14.23
C HIS A 288 -5.98 -1.92 13.04
N LEU A 289 -7.20 -2.39 13.30
CA LEU A 289 -8.19 -2.74 12.29
C LEU A 289 -9.14 -1.57 12.07
N THR A 290 -9.46 -1.29 10.82
CA THR A 290 -10.55 -0.39 10.44
C THR A 290 -11.90 -0.90 10.97
N PRO A 291 -12.92 -0.03 11.09
CA PRO A 291 -14.26 -0.47 11.50
C PRO A 291 -14.85 -1.54 10.57
N ARG A 292 -14.62 -1.46 9.26
CA ARG A 292 -15.07 -2.48 8.31
C ARG A 292 -14.38 -3.83 8.56
N GLU A 293 -13.07 -3.84 8.78
CA GLU A 293 -12.32 -5.07 9.09
C GLU A 293 -12.79 -5.72 10.40
N ARG A 294 -13.11 -4.91 11.42
CA ARG A 294 -13.75 -5.41 12.65
C ARG A 294 -15.09 -6.07 12.35
N TYR A 295 -15.92 -5.48 11.49
CA TYR A 295 -17.16 -6.12 11.04
C TYR A 295 -16.93 -7.40 10.23
N GLN A 296 -15.89 -7.46 9.40
CA GLN A 296 -15.54 -8.65 8.63
C GLN A 296 -15.19 -9.82 9.55
N VAL A 297 -14.34 -9.62 10.56
CA VAL A 297 -14.00 -10.68 11.51
C VAL A 297 -15.19 -11.08 12.38
N ILE A 298 -16.07 -10.14 12.75
CA ILE A 298 -17.34 -10.43 13.44
C ILE A 298 -18.23 -11.31 12.57
N HIS A 299 -18.35 -10.98 11.29
CA HIS A 299 -19.16 -11.76 10.34
C HIS A 299 -18.61 -13.19 10.20
N PHE A 300 -17.29 -13.36 10.05
CA PHE A 300 -16.67 -14.69 10.06
C PHE A 300 -16.97 -15.47 11.35
N ILE A 301 -16.72 -14.87 12.52
CA ILE A 301 -16.97 -15.54 13.82
C ILE A 301 -18.43 -15.98 13.95
N ARG A 302 -19.36 -15.09 13.56
CA ARG A 302 -20.80 -15.34 13.69
C ARG A 302 -21.26 -16.44 12.74
N GLU A 303 -20.84 -16.42 11.48
CA GLU A 303 -21.23 -17.44 10.50
C GLU A 303 -20.56 -18.79 10.76
N GLU A 304 -19.26 -18.80 11.07
CA GLU A 304 -18.47 -20.03 11.19
C GLU A 304 -18.65 -20.73 12.54
N PHE A 305 -18.58 -19.98 13.64
CA PHE A 305 -18.51 -20.58 14.97
C PHE A 305 -19.84 -20.48 15.73
N MET A 306 -20.52 -19.34 15.65
CA MET A 306 -21.72 -19.11 16.46
C MET A 306 -22.97 -19.73 15.84
N LYS A 307 -23.23 -19.50 14.55
CA LYS A 307 -24.43 -19.96 13.86
C LYS A 307 -24.69 -21.47 13.95
N PRO A 308 -23.67 -22.35 13.89
CA PRO A 308 -23.93 -23.79 13.96
C PRO A 308 -24.26 -24.29 15.38
N ASN A 309 -23.69 -23.67 16.43
CA ASN A 309 -23.59 -24.31 17.75
C ASN A 309 -23.95 -23.41 18.95
N ASN A 310 -23.92 -22.08 18.80
CA ASN A 310 -24.10 -21.17 19.93
C ASN A 310 -25.58 -20.75 20.07
N PRO A 311 -26.26 -21.07 21.20
CA PRO A 311 -27.66 -20.71 21.41
C PRO A 311 -27.93 -19.21 21.51
N VAL A 312 -26.91 -18.37 21.70
CA VAL A 312 -27.07 -16.90 21.68
C VAL A 312 -26.93 -16.28 20.29
N TYR A 313 -26.73 -17.09 19.24
CA TYR A 313 -26.73 -16.59 17.87
C TYR A 313 -28.14 -16.19 17.43
N GLU A 314 -28.27 -14.96 16.94
CA GLU A 314 -29.50 -14.47 16.30
C GLU A 314 -29.18 -13.98 14.89
N PRO A 315 -29.97 -14.33 13.85
CA PRO A 315 -29.77 -13.81 12.50
C PRO A 315 -30.03 -12.29 12.44
N LEU A 316 -29.42 -11.63 11.46
CA LEU A 316 -29.69 -10.21 11.23
C LEU A 316 -31.12 -10.03 10.70
N THR A 317 -31.90 -9.20 11.38
CA THR A 317 -33.27 -8.85 10.97
C THR A 317 -33.33 -7.40 10.51
N ASP A 318 -34.30 -7.06 9.66
CA ASP A 318 -34.51 -5.67 9.26
C ASP A 318 -34.84 -4.75 10.45
N ALA A 319 -35.51 -5.29 11.48
CA ALA A 319 -35.77 -4.56 12.72
C ALA A 319 -34.48 -4.23 13.47
N TYR A 320 -33.54 -5.19 13.58
CA TYR A 320 -32.22 -4.94 14.15
C TYR A 320 -31.45 -3.90 13.33
N LEU A 321 -31.40 -4.06 12.01
CA LEU A 321 -30.69 -3.13 11.11
C LEU A 321 -31.27 -1.71 11.16
N ALA A 322 -32.59 -1.56 11.32
CA ALA A 322 -33.25 -0.27 11.45
C ALA A 322 -32.98 0.41 12.81
N GLY A 323 -32.69 -0.38 13.86
CA GLY A 323 -32.37 0.12 15.19
C GLY A 323 -30.91 0.50 15.40
N LEU A 324 -30.03 0.28 14.43
CA LEU A 324 -28.61 0.63 14.51
C LEU A 324 -28.40 2.16 14.45
N PRO A 325 -27.31 2.68 15.07
CA PRO A 325 -26.90 4.06 14.86
C PRO A 325 -26.74 4.38 13.38
N LYS A 326 -27.07 5.62 13.01
CA LYS A 326 -26.96 6.11 11.63
C LYS A 326 -25.65 6.86 11.47
N GLY A 327 -25.01 6.68 10.32
CA GLY A 327 -23.79 7.38 9.94
C GLY A 327 -23.57 7.32 8.43
N SER A 328 -22.55 8.03 7.97
CA SER A 328 -22.24 8.19 6.54
C SER A 328 -21.06 7.35 6.06
N SER A 329 -20.14 6.98 6.95
CA SER A 329 -18.90 6.29 6.64
C SER A 329 -19.11 4.79 6.38
N ASP A 330 -18.37 4.23 5.42
CA ASP A 330 -18.31 2.79 5.14
C ASP A 330 -17.27 2.05 6.01
N GLY A 331 -16.53 2.78 6.84
CA GLY A 331 -15.56 2.23 7.76
C GLY A 331 -14.28 1.71 7.12
N GLU A 332 -13.95 2.09 5.87
CA GLU A 332 -12.69 1.69 5.20
C GLU A 332 -11.50 2.62 5.51
N GLY A 333 -11.77 3.81 6.04
CA GLY A 333 -10.75 4.78 6.43
C GLY A 333 -10.07 4.46 7.77
N SER A 334 -8.77 4.77 7.86
CA SER A 334 -8.02 4.87 9.12
C SER A 334 -7.88 6.35 9.47
N GLU A 335 -8.27 6.75 10.68
CA GLU A 335 -8.24 8.15 11.13
C GLU A 335 -6.83 8.73 11.37
N SER A 336 -5.75 8.00 11.11
CA SER A 336 -4.44 8.66 11.20
C SER A 336 -4.31 9.63 10.03
N GLY A 337 -4.54 10.92 10.30
CA GLY A 337 -4.39 12.00 9.34
C GLY A 337 -2.98 12.09 8.73
N GLU A 338 -2.77 13.05 7.83
CA GLU A 338 -1.45 13.25 7.23
C GLU A 338 -0.40 13.52 8.31
N ARG A 339 0.56 12.61 8.45
CA ARG A 339 1.72 12.85 9.30
C ARG A 339 2.60 13.92 8.65
N ASP A 340 3.18 14.80 9.46
CA ASP A 340 4.18 15.74 8.98
C ASP A 340 5.55 15.06 8.92
N TYR A 341 6.04 14.85 7.70
CA TYR A 341 7.38 14.30 7.43
C TYR A 341 8.40 15.40 7.11
N GLY A 342 8.00 16.67 7.13
CA GLY A 342 8.81 17.79 6.65
C GLY A 342 8.88 17.86 5.11
N PRO A 343 9.91 18.52 4.55
CA PRO A 343 10.01 18.75 3.11
C PRO A 343 10.44 17.53 2.30
N VAL A 344 10.91 16.47 2.98
CA VAL A 344 11.38 15.23 2.37
C VAL A 344 10.90 14.01 3.14
N LEU A 345 10.61 12.92 2.45
CA LEU A 345 10.32 11.62 3.05
C LEU A 345 11.35 10.59 2.56
N GLY A 346 12.06 9.96 3.51
CA GLY A 346 12.87 8.79 3.26
C GLY A 346 12.00 7.53 3.25
N SER A 347 11.99 6.79 2.15
CA SER A 347 11.16 5.59 2.00
C SER A 347 11.63 4.65 0.88
N GLN A 348 10.94 3.54 0.67
CA GLN A 348 10.94 2.84 -0.61
C GLN A 348 10.14 3.63 -1.66
N LEU A 349 10.38 3.35 -2.94
CA LEU A 349 9.53 3.75 -4.05
C LEU A 349 9.07 2.50 -4.81
N GLY A 350 7.82 2.11 -4.55
CA GLY A 350 7.26 0.85 -5.01
C GLY A 350 8.08 -0.36 -4.56
N ASN A 351 8.15 -1.36 -5.41
CA ASN A 351 9.03 -2.53 -5.26
C ASN A 351 10.36 -2.37 -6.03
N GLN A 352 10.56 -1.23 -6.70
CA GLN A 352 11.64 -1.01 -7.66
C GLN A 352 12.89 -0.46 -6.97
N ILE A 353 12.73 0.46 -6.01
CA ILE A 353 13.83 1.16 -5.35
C ILE A 353 13.61 1.12 -3.84
N ASN A 354 14.61 0.59 -3.12
CA ASN A 354 14.49 0.35 -1.68
C ASN A 354 14.80 1.56 -0.82
N ASN A 355 15.52 2.56 -1.35
CA ASN A 355 15.97 3.70 -0.58
C ASN A 355 15.94 4.97 -1.42
N VAL A 356 14.88 5.74 -1.24
CA VAL A 356 14.71 7.05 -1.88
C VAL A 356 14.54 8.16 -0.86
N LEU A 357 14.92 9.37 -1.25
CA LEU A 357 14.51 10.60 -0.59
C LEU A 357 13.59 11.39 -1.52
N THR A 358 12.31 11.46 -1.17
CA THR A 358 11.28 12.11 -1.99
C THR A 358 10.98 13.50 -1.47
N PHE A 359 11.19 14.50 -2.31
CA PHE A 359 11.01 15.93 -2.02
C PHE A 359 9.60 16.38 -2.38
N ARG A 360 8.90 16.96 -1.40
CA ARG A 360 7.63 17.65 -1.62
C ARG A 360 7.94 19.10 -1.99
N LEU A 361 7.66 19.49 -3.23
CA LEU A 361 7.93 20.84 -3.74
C LEU A 361 6.63 21.64 -3.90
N PRO A 362 6.72 22.98 -4.05
CA PRO A 362 5.56 23.82 -4.33
C PRO A 362 4.82 23.40 -5.62
N GLU A 363 3.57 23.86 -5.76
CA GLU A 363 2.74 23.66 -6.96
C GLU A 363 2.46 22.19 -7.31
N ASN A 364 2.36 21.33 -6.29
CA ASN A 364 2.14 19.88 -6.40
C ASN A 364 3.17 19.18 -7.31
N LEU A 365 4.41 19.65 -7.26
CA LEU A 365 5.54 19.01 -7.93
C LEU A 365 6.30 18.14 -6.93
N THR A 366 6.75 16.99 -7.39
CA THR A 366 7.48 16.03 -6.57
C THR A 366 8.67 15.47 -7.35
N ILE A 367 9.78 15.26 -6.65
CA ILE A 367 10.98 14.63 -7.21
C ILE A 367 11.58 13.67 -6.19
N SER A 368 12.03 12.51 -6.64
CA SER A 368 12.57 11.47 -5.77
C SER A 368 13.98 11.10 -6.20
N TYR A 369 14.90 11.02 -5.24
CA TYR A 369 16.29 10.62 -5.47
C TYR A 369 16.50 9.18 -5.00
N ASP A 370 17.09 8.34 -5.85
CA ASP A 370 17.67 7.06 -5.46
C ASP A 370 18.98 7.33 -4.70
N LEU A 371 18.98 7.08 -3.38
CA LEU A 371 20.12 7.38 -2.51
C LEU A 371 21.29 6.41 -2.70
N HIS A 372 21.06 5.26 -3.34
CA HIS A 372 22.11 4.29 -3.62
C HIS A 372 22.88 4.58 -4.91
N GLN A 373 22.36 5.47 -5.75
CA GLN A 373 22.96 5.86 -7.03
C GLN A 373 22.98 7.37 -7.25
N MET A 374 22.61 8.17 -6.24
CA MET A 374 22.47 9.63 -6.29
C MET A 374 21.96 10.16 -7.63
N ARG A 375 20.88 9.55 -8.11
CA ARG A 375 20.17 9.93 -9.33
C ARG A 375 18.72 10.23 -9.04
N VAL A 376 18.06 11.01 -9.89
CA VAL A 376 16.61 11.13 -9.82
C VAL A 376 16.00 9.79 -10.26
N ALA A 377 15.22 9.21 -9.36
CA ALA A 377 14.41 8.02 -9.63
C ALA A 377 13.22 8.39 -10.52
N SER A 378 12.54 9.50 -10.18
CA SER A 378 11.44 10.04 -10.95
C SER A 378 11.09 11.47 -10.53
N ALA A 379 10.42 12.21 -11.42
CA ALA A 379 9.78 13.50 -11.14
C ALA A 379 8.34 13.46 -11.67
N TRP A 380 7.39 14.00 -10.92
CA TRP A 380 5.96 13.95 -11.25
C TRP A 380 5.20 15.17 -10.73
N GLU A 381 3.98 15.33 -11.23
CA GLU A 381 3.04 16.37 -10.81
C GLU A 381 1.71 15.79 -10.33
N GLY A 382 0.95 16.60 -9.60
CA GLY A 382 -0.42 16.25 -9.20
C GLY A 382 -0.53 15.53 -7.85
N GLY A 383 0.58 15.34 -7.14
CA GLY A 383 0.58 14.75 -5.81
C GLY A 383 1.99 14.42 -5.31
N PHE A 384 2.05 13.75 -4.15
CA PHE A 384 3.30 13.31 -3.50
C PHE A 384 3.44 11.78 -3.64
N LEU A 385 3.34 11.05 -2.54
CA LEU A 385 3.33 9.59 -2.51
C LEU A 385 1.99 9.11 -1.95
N ASN A 386 1.45 8.03 -2.53
CA ASN A 386 0.31 7.34 -1.95
C ASN A 386 0.81 6.51 -0.77
N LEU A 387 0.51 7.00 0.42
CA LEU A 387 0.92 6.42 1.69
C LEU A 387 -0.24 5.75 2.44
N SER A 388 -1.47 5.79 1.90
CA SER A 388 -2.70 5.31 2.55
C SER A 388 -2.66 3.83 2.96
N GLN A 389 -1.86 3.04 2.24
CA GLN A 389 -1.67 1.62 2.46
C GLN A 389 -0.35 1.30 3.19
N THR A 390 0.34 2.31 3.72
CA THR A 390 1.66 2.16 4.36
C THR A 390 1.56 2.38 5.87
N GLN A 391 2.66 2.09 6.57
CA GLN A 391 2.80 2.35 8.02
C GLN A 391 2.70 3.84 8.41
N HIS A 392 2.67 4.75 7.43
CA HIS A 392 2.43 6.17 7.68
C HIS A 392 0.95 6.45 8.01
N TYR A 393 -0.01 5.68 7.47
CA TYR A 393 -1.45 5.89 7.66
C TYR A 393 -2.18 4.69 8.26
N ARG A 394 -1.48 3.59 8.46
CA ARG A 394 -2.02 2.38 9.07
C ARG A 394 -1.07 1.93 10.16
N GLN A 395 -1.59 1.29 11.19
CA GLN A 395 -0.74 0.55 12.14
C GLN A 395 -0.12 -0.69 11.46
N ARG A 396 -0.77 -1.21 10.41
CA ARG A 396 -0.25 -2.23 9.50
C ARG A 396 -0.22 -1.69 8.07
N GLY A 397 0.97 -1.44 7.53
CA GLY A 397 1.12 -1.16 6.10
C GLY A 397 0.90 -2.43 5.27
N GLU A 398 0.01 -2.38 4.28
CA GLU A 398 -0.26 -3.47 3.34
C GLU A 398 0.50 -3.31 2.01
N ARG A 399 1.06 -2.11 1.75
CA ARG A 399 1.82 -1.79 0.54
C ARG A 399 2.99 -0.86 0.84
N MET A 400 3.92 -0.80 -0.12
CA MET A 400 4.99 0.20 -0.16
C MET A 400 4.48 1.52 -0.76
N PRO A 401 5.08 2.67 -0.40
CA PRO A 401 4.76 3.96 -1.01
C PRO A 401 4.78 3.90 -2.54
N GLN A 402 3.74 4.42 -3.18
CA GLN A 402 3.64 4.53 -4.64
C GLN A 402 3.68 5.98 -5.07
N ILE A 403 4.09 6.25 -6.31
CA ILE A 403 3.92 7.57 -6.91
C ILE A 403 2.43 7.87 -6.98
N ASP A 404 2.05 9.06 -6.50
CA ASP A 404 0.70 9.60 -6.59
C ASP A 404 0.75 10.84 -7.47
N GLY A 405 0.63 10.64 -8.78
CA GLY A 405 0.73 11.71 -9.77
C GLY A 405 1.18 11.26 -11.16
N GLU A 406 1.24 12.21 -12.08
CA GLU A 406 1.65 12.01 -13.48
C GLU A 406 3.15 12.25 -13.64
N LEU A 407 3.87 11.27 -14.17
CA LEU A 407 5.31 11.39 -14.44
C LEU A 407 5.58 12.52 -15.44
N LEU A 408 6.65 13.28 -15.22
CA LEU A 408 7.11 14.33 -16.12
C LEU A 408 8.20 13.78 -17.08
N PRO A 409 7.85 13.47 -18.34
CA PRO A 409 8.78 12.87 -19.28
C PRO A 409 10.00 13.77 -19.54
N GLY A 410 11.18 13.17 -19.72
CA GLY A 410 12.42 13.91 -19.96
C GLY A 410 13.12 14.42 -18.70
N LEU A 411 12.40 14.57 -17.58
CA LEU A 411 12.94 15.02 -16.29
C LEU A 411 13.27 13.87 -15.33
N GLY A 412 13.03 12.62 -15.72
CA GLY A 412 13.47 11.44 -14.98
C GLY A 412 14.99 11.21 -15.03
N VAL A 413 15.71 11.90 -15.90
CA VAL A 413 17.17 11.77 -16.01
C VAL A 413 17.84 12.92 -15.25
N TRP A 414 18.48 12.57 -14.14
CA TRP A 414 19.44 13.40 -13.42
C TRP A 414 20.43 12.44 -12.79
N GLN A 415 21.59 12.25 -13.41
CA GLN A 415 22.54 11.22 -12.97
C GLN A 415 23.98 11.61 -13.28
N TRP A 416 24.86 11.34 -12.32
CA TRP A 416 26.29 11.44 -12.49
C TRP A 416 26.82 10.29 -13.34
N ALA A 417 27.88 10.54 -14.10
CA ALA A 417 28.71 9.47 -14.63
C ALA A 417 29.61 8.90 -13.51
N TYR A 418 29.88 7.61 -13.57
CA TYR A 418 30.77 6.85 -12.70
C TYR A 418 31.86 6.22 -13.56
N GLY A 419 33.13 6.54 -13.28
CA GLY A 419 34.26 6.13 -14.10
C GLY A 419 34.14 6.61 -15.56
N GLY A 420 33.51 7.77 -15.77
CA GLY A 420 33.24 8.33 -17.11
C GLY A 420 32.06 7.71 -17.86
N SER A 421 31.40 6.68 -17.32
CA SER A 421 30.21 6.04 -17.90
C SER A 421 28.94 6.39 -17.12
N PHE A 422 27.82 6.52 -17.82
CA PHE A 422 26.50 6.63 -17.20
C PHE A 422 25.86 5.26 -16.92
N ASP A 423 26.48 4.18 -17.40
CA ASP A 423 26.09 2.82 -17.10
C ASP A 423 26.76 2.37 -15.79
N ILE A 424 26.00 1.66 -14.96
CA ILE A 424 26.52 1.11 -13.71
C ILE A 424 27.44 -0.06 -14.06
N PRO A 425 28.71 -0.08 -13.59
CA PRO A 425 29.59 -1.23 -13.80
C PRO A 425 28.95 -2.51 -13.24
N ALA A 426 28.90 -3.58 -14.05
CA ALA A 426 28.16 -4.80 -13.73
C ALA A 426 28.69 -5.51 -12.46
N ASP A 427 29.96 -5.27 -12.12
CA ASP A 427 30.71 -5.76 -10.96
C ASP A 427 30.56 -4.86 -9.72
N ALA A 428 30.05 -3.63 -9.86
CA ALA A 428 29.92 -2.66 -8.78
C ALA A 428 28.58 -2.73 -8.02
N LYS A 429 27.68 -3.68 -8.32
CA LYS A 429 26.32 -3.68 -7.76
C LYS A 429 26.04 -4.88 -6.82
N PRO A 430 25.89 -4.68 -5.50
CA PRO A 430 25.26 -5.68 -4.65
C PRO A 430 23.76 -5.83 -5.01
N PRO A 431 23.14 -7.02 -4.82
CA PRO A 431 21.74 -7.28 -5.18
C PRO A 431 20.75 -6.26 -4.60
N ARG A 432 21.07 -5.71 -3.41
CA ARG A 432 20.41 -4.58 -2.75
C ARG A 432 21.45 -3.81 -1.93
N GLY A 433 21.83 -2.60 -2.32
CA GLY A 433 22.77 -1.75 -1.57
C GLY A 433 23.28 -0.54 -2.36
N PRO A 434 24.02 0.37 -1.72
CA PRO A 434 24.65 1.52 -2.38
C PRO A 434 25.78 1.09 -3.32
N LEU A 435 26.15 1.98 -4.25
CA LEU A 435 27.39 1.85 -5.01
C LEU A 435 28.62 1.87 -4.07
N PRO A 436 29.77 1.30 -4.50
CA PRO A 436 31.03 1.44 -3.79
C PRO A 436 31.39 2.91 -3.55
N SER A 437 31.94 3.21 -2.38
CA SER A 437 32.24 4.59 -1.95
C SER A 437 33.25 5.32 -2.84
N GLU A 438 34.08 4.57 -3.58
CA GLU A 438 34.99 5.12 -4.59
C GLU A 438 34.25 5.77 -5.77
N PHE A 439 33.04 5.30 -6.11
CA PHE A 439 32.21 5.90 -7.15
C PHE A 439 31.23 6.91 -6.56
N MET A 440 30.50 6.53 -5.50
CA MET A 440 29.48 7.37 -4.91
C MET A 440 29.31 7.06 -3.42
N GLN A 441 29.24 8.11 -2.61
CA GLN A 441 28.88 8.00 -1.20
C GLN A 441 27.85 9.06 -0.81
N TYR A 442 26.67 8.63 -0.35
CA TYR A 442 25.69 9.51 0.26
C TYR A 442 26.05 9.75 1.73
N HIS A 443 26.12 11.02 2.15
CA HIS A 443 26.48 11.40 3.52
C HIS A 443 25.27 11.74 4.40
N GLY A 444 24.08 11.91 3.81
CA GLY A 444 22.87 12.37 4.48
C GLY A 444 22.36 13.69 3.92
N HIS A 445 21.51 14.37 4.68
CA HIS A 445 20.97 15.67 4.28
C HIS A 445 20.84 16.66 5.45
N TYR A 446 20.89 17.94 5.14
CA TYR A 446 20.61 19.04 6.06
C TYR A 446 19.21 19.58 5.80
N LEU A 447 18.58 20.15 6.83
CA LEU A 447 17.36 20.94 6.68
C LEU A 447 17.66 22.42 6.94
N TYR A 448 17.22 23.28 6.02
CA TYR A 448 17.29 24.73 6.15
C TYR A 448 15.93 25.35 5.80
N GLY A 449 15.18 25.76 6.82
CA GLY A 449 13.78 26.19 6.65
C GLY A 449 12.93 25.05 6.07
N LYS A 450 12.31 25.28 4.91
CA LYS A 450 11.51 24.28 4.17
C LYS A 450 12.30 23.55 3.07
N GLN A 451 13.63 23.68 3.06
CA GLN A 451 14.49 23.06 2.05
C GLN A 451 15.32 21.94 2.68
N ALA A 452 15.56 20.88 1.89
CA ALA A 452 16.52 19.84 2.22
C ALA A 452 17.74 19.98 1.29
N ILE A 453 18.93 19.90 1.88
CA ILE A 453 20.22 20.01 1.19
C ILE A 453 20.91 18.64 1.28
N LEU A 454 20.99 17.94 0.17
CA LEU A 454 21.70 16.67 0.02
C LEU A 454 23.20 16.90 0.17
N SER A 455 23.86 15.97 0.86
CA SER A 455 25.32 15.90 0.93
C SER A 455 25.80 14.54 0.48
N TYR A 456 26.70 14.51 -0.49
CA TYR A 456 27.25 13.28 -1.04
C TYR A 456 28.62 13.54 -1.67
N SER A 457 29.29 12.48 -2.13
CA SER A 457 30.47 12.59 -2.99
C SER A 457 30.34 11.70 -4.23
N ILE A 458 30.89 12.19 -5.33
CA ILE A 458 31.03 11.47 -6.61
C ILE A 458 32.51 11.39 -6.90
N GLU A 459 33.06 10.19 -7.05
CA GLU A 459 34.50 9.96 -7.28
C GLU A 459 35.38 10.69 -6.26
N GLY A 460 34.99 10.62 -4.98
CA GLY A 460 35.65 11.31 -3.86
C GLY A 460 35.42 12.83 -3.78
N ARG A 461 34.83 13.45 -4.80
CA ARG A 461 34.54 14.89 -4.84
C ARG A 461 33.24 15.22 -4.12
N LYS A 462 33.30 16.05 -3.08
CA LYS A 462 32.11 16.42 -2.29
C LYS A 462 31.19 17.35 -3.07
N VAL A 463 29.89 17.09 -2.96
CA VAL A 463 28.81 17.87 -3.57
C VAL A 463 27.74 18.18 -2.51
N LEU A 464 27.28 19.43 -2.50
CA LEU A 464 26.02 19.81 -1.87
C LEU A 464 24.99 20.12 -2.95
N GLU A 465 23.76 19.62 -2.77
CA GLU A 465 22.68 19.82 -3.73
C GLU A 465 21.36 20.15 -3.04
N THR A 466 20.61 21.10 -3.58
CA THR A 466 19.19 21.29 -3.26
C THR A 466 18.41 21.48 -4.54
N VAL A 467 17.13 21.09 -4.51
CA VAL A 467 16.21 21.28 -5.63
C VAL A 467 15.06 22.20 -5.22
N ALA A 468 14.68 23.08 -6.14
CA ALA A 468 13.46 23.87 -6.06
C ALA A 468 12.63 23.64 -7.33
N ALA A 469 11.33 23.87 -7.24
CA ALA A 469 10.45 23.83 -8.41
C ALA A 469 9.42 24.95 -8.38
N LYS A 470 8.99 25.35 -9.58
CA LYS A 470 7.92 26.32 -9.85
C LYS A 470 7.32 26.06 -11.22
N ARG A 471 6.22 26.71 -11.57
CA ARG A 471 5.75 26.79 -12.96
C ARG A 471 6.04 28.13 -13.61
N VAL A 472 6.31 28.09 -14.90
CA VAL A 472 6.32 29.27 -15.78
C VAL A 472 5.33 28.99 -16.90
N GLU A 473 4.27 29.79 -17.00
CA GLU A 473 3.22 29.60 -18.01
C GLU A 473 2.67 28.16 -18.03
N GLN A 474 2.42 27.60 -16.83
CA GLN A 474 1.97 26.21 -16.58
C GLN A 474 3.01 25.09 -16.83
N VAL A 475 4.17 25.41 -17.42
CA VAL A 475 5.25 24.44 -17.65
C VAL A 475 6.06 24.24 -16.36
N PRO A 476 6.24 22.99 -15.88
CA PRO A 476 7.01 22.72 -14.67
C PRO A 476 8.50 22.92 -14.90
N VAL A 477 9.15 23.61 -13.97
CA VAL A 477 10.59 23.87 -13.99
C VAL A 477 11.22 23.42 -12.68
N PHE A 478 12.29 22.65 -12.77
CA PHE A 478 13.14 22.28 -11.65
C PHE A 478 14.47 23.03 -11.72
N THR A 479 14.90 23.59 -10.60
CA THR A 479 16.21 24.25 -10.47
C THR A 479 17.01 23.54 -9.39
N HIS A 480 18.08 22.88 -9.81
CA HIS A 480 19.05 22.25 -8.93
C HIS A 480 20.15 23.26 -8.64
N THR A 481 20.42 23.54 -7.37
CA THR A 481 21.57 24.33 -6.94
C THR A 481 22.64 23.39 -6.44
N LEU A 482 23.85 23.50 -6.99
CA LEU A 482 25.00 22.65 -6.72
C LEU A 482 26.15 23.48 -6.17
N ARG A 483 26.79 22.98 -5.12
CA ARG A 483 28.14 23.36 -4.74
C ARG A 483 29.04 22.13 -4.92
N ILE A 484 30.00 22.23 -5.83
CA ILE A 484 30.93 21.15 -6.17
C ILE A 484 32.31 21.57 -5.70
N GLU A 485 32.93 20.78 -4.82
CA GLU A 485 34.28 21.08 -4.30
C GLU A 485 35.37 20.91 -5.38
N PRO A 486 36.56 21.51 -5.23
CA PRO A 486 37.68 21.35 -6.16
C PRO A 486 38.10 19.89 -6.40
N SER A 487 38.70 19.61 -7.56
CA SER A 487 39.33 18.31 -7.91
C SER A 487 40.13 18.45 -9.21
N ASP A 488 41.09 17.55 -9.39
CA ASP A 488 41.89 17.39 -10.60
C ASP A 488 41.20 16.55 -11.69
N GLN A 489 40.09 15.88 -11.37
CA GLN A 489 39.29 15.11 -12.33
C GLN A 489 38.08 15.90 -12.85
N PRO A 490 37.69 15.70 -14.12
CA PRO A 490 36.43 16.20 -14.66
C PRO A 490 35.24 15.37 -14.14
N LEU A 491 34.03 15.96 -14.18
CA LEU A 491 32.77 15.26 -13.90
C LEU A 491 31.81 15.42 -15.08
N ARG A 492 30.89 14.47 -15.24
CA ARG A 492 29.80 14.53 -16.23
C ARG A 492 28.47 14.30 -15.53
N LEU A 493 27.49 15.14 -15.85
CA LEU A 493 26.14 15.08 -15.28
C LEU A 493 25.11 15.09 -16.40
N ALA A 494 24.33 14.01 -16.54
CA ALA A 494 23.17 14.01 -17.42
C ALA A 494 22.01 14.70 -16.71
N VAL A 495 21.45 15.75 -17.30
CA VAL A 495 20.44 16.63 -16.67
C VAL A 495 19.02 16.44 -17.22
N ALA A 496 18.91 15.82 -18.40
CA ALA A 496 17.67 15.40 -19.05
C ALA A 496 17.96 14.32 -20.11
N GLY A 497 16.96 13.53 -20.50
CA GLY A 497 17.12 12.49 -21.52
C GLY A 497 15.80 11.97 -22.09
N LEU A 498 15.79 11.67 -23.39
CA LEU A 498 14.63 11.19 -24.14
C LEU A 498 15.04 10.08 -25.13
N ILE A 499 14.08 9.31 -25.64
CA ILE A 499 14.29 8.46 -26.81
C ILE A 499 14.21 9.36 -28.03
N ALA A 500 15.30 9.46 -28.79
CA ALA A 500 15.38 10.31 -29.97
C ALA A 500 14.25 10.05 -30.96
N SER A 501 13.67 11.11 -31.52
CA SER A 501 12.65 11.03 -32.57
C SER A 501 12.95 11.97 -33.75
N GLY A 502 14.20 12.40 -33.90
CA GLY A 502 14.67 13.21 -35.03
C GLY A 502 14.23 14.68 -35.02
N GLY A 503 14.00 15.28 -33.84
CA GLY A 503 13.55 16.67 -33.73
C GLY A 503 14.68 17.69 -33.46
N PRO A 504 14.33 18.90 -32.97
CA PRO A 504 15.23 20.05 -32.84
C PRO A 504 16.27 19.91 -31.71
N ASP A 505 17.16 18.92 -31.85
CA ASP A 505 18.17 18.60 -30.85
C ASP A 505 19.41 19.50 -31.04
N GLY A 506 19.82 20.20 -29.99
CA GLY A 506 21.00 21.05 -30.07
C GLY A 506 21.13 22.13 -29.01
N LEU A 507 22.12 23.00 -29.24
CA LEU A 507 22.42 24.15 -28.39
C LEU A 507 21.78 25.41 -28.94
N TYR A 508 20.92 26.04 -28.16
CA TYR A 508 20.19 27.25 -28.51
C TYR A 508 20.79 28.44 -27.78
N SER A 509 21.04 29.53 -28.49
CA SER A 509 21.42 30.79 -27.83
C SER A 509 20.21 31.37 -27.09
N VAL A 510 20.45 32.12 -26.00
CA VAL A 510 19.37 32.72 -25.18
C VAL A 510 18.44 33.64 -25.97
N LYS A 511 18.84 34.11 -27.17
CA LYS A 511 18.05 34.99 -28.05
C LYS A 511 17.69 34.35 -29.39
N GLY A 512 18.15 33.14 -29.68
CA GLY A 512 18.06 32.52 -30.99
C GLY A 512 17.06 31.36 -31.03
N ASP A 513 16.54 31.11 -32.23
CA ASP A 513 15.59 30.05 -32.56
C ASP A 513 16.24 28.85 -33.26
N GLN A 514 17.54 28.92 -33.57
CA GLN A 514 18.30 27.88 -34.26
C GLN A 514 19.42 27.28 -33.39
N SER A 515 19.67 25.99 -33.62
CA SER A 515 20.73 25.23 -32.95
C SER A 515 22.11 25.57 -33.51
N ALA A 516 23.09 25.76 -32.62
CA ALA A 516 24.50 25.96 -32.92
C ALA A 516 25.32 24.65 -32.96
N GLY A 517 24.66 23.48 -32.91
CA GLY A 517 25.30 22.16 -32.88
C GLY A 517 24.90 21.33 -31.65
N LYS A 518 25.54 20.16 -31.48
CA LYS A 518 25.27 19.23 -30.36
C LYS A 518 26.23 19.37 -29.17
N SER A 519 27.28 20.17 -29.30
CA SER A 519 28.25 20.41 -28.23
C SER A 519 28.80 21.82 -28.30
N GLY A 520 29.17 22.40 -27.16
CA GLY A 520 29.66 23.78 -27.09
C GLY A 520 29.61 24.37 -25.68
N ASP A 521 30.03 25.62 -25.55
CA ASP A 521 30.10 26.30 -24.26
C ASP A 521 28.72 26.52 -23.64
N VAL A 522 28.64 26.35 -22.31
CA VAL A 522 27.42 26.65 -21.54
C VAL A 522 27.12 28.14 -21.52
N ALA A 523 28.15 29.00 -21.58
CA ALA A 523 27.99 30.44 -21.55
C ALA A 523 27.14 30.92 -22.74
N GLY A 524 25.99 31.54 -22.46
CA GLY A 524 25.09 32.07 -23.48
C GLY A 524 24.24 31.03 -24.23
N HIS A 525 24.33 29.75 -23.86
CA HIS A 525 23.61 28.66 -24.52
C HIS A 525 22.79 27.80 -23.56
N MET A 526 21.74 27.21 -24.12
CA MET A 526 20.81 26.31 -23.47
C MET A 526 20.76 25.04 -24.32
N ALA A 527 20.79 23.87 -23.70
CA ALA A 527 20.68 22.62 -24.44
C ALA A 527 19.22 22.18 -24.51
N MET A 528 18.80 21.67 -25.66
CA MET A 528 17.48 21.10 -25.86
C MET A 528 17.57 19.78 -26.62
N ILE A 529 16.73 18.84 -26.22
CA ILE A 529 16.50 17.58 -26.91
C ILE A 529 15.01 17.38 -27.05
N SER A 530 14.66 16.68 -28.11
CA SER A 530 13.31 16.29 -28.42
C SER A 530 13.23 14.79 -28.56
N GLY A 531 12.07 14.24 -28.24
CA GLY A 531 11.92 12.80 -28.27
C GLY A 531 10.63 12.32 -27.64
N THR A 532 10.60 11.01 -27.46
CA THR A 532 9.59 10.33 -26.65
C THR A 532 10.20 9.93 -25.31
N SER A 533 9.37 9.69 -24.29
CA SER A 533 9.88 9.32 -22.95
C SER A 533 10.76 8.07 -22.98
N GLN A 534 11.93 8.10 -22.31
CA GLN A 534 12.69 6.87 -22.03
C GLN A 534 11.92 5.99 -21.04
N GLY A 535 11.36 4.90 -21.57
CA GLY A 535 10.73 3.81 -20.82
C GLY A 535 10.61 2.62 -21.77
N LYS A 536 10.97 1.42 -21.30
CA LYS A 536 10.94 0.17 -22.08
C LYS A 536 9.67 0.09 -22.95
N ARG A 537 9.87 -0.10 -24.26
CA ARG A 537 8.84 -0.60 -25.17
C ARG A 537 8.62 -2.08 -24.86
N ASP A 538 7.61 -2.35 -24.07
CA ASP A 538 6.77 -3.53 -24.27
C ASP A 538 5.36 -2.96 -24.43
N GLU A 539 4.83 -2.94 -25.66
CA GLU A 539 3.39 -2.70 -25.83
C GLU A 539 2.63 -4.03 -25.58
N PRO A 540 1.42 -4.01 -24.99
CA PRO A 540 0.40 -2.99 -25.21
C PRO A 540 0.38 -1.92 -24.12
N ARG A 541 0.31 -0.65 -24.55
CA ARG A 541 -0.10 0.47 -23.68
C ARG A 541 -1.43 0.08 -23.01
N MET A 542 -1.74 0.48 -21.79
CA MET A 542 -1.67 1.83 -21.22
C MET A 542 -1.56 1.76 -19.67
N ALA A 543 -1.26 2.87 -18.99
CA ALA A 543 -1.52 3.06 -17.55
C ALA A 543 -2.21 4.43 -17.20
N ASN A 544 -2.69 5.18 -18.20
CA ASN A 544 -3.48 6.43 -18.17
C ASN A 544 -3.49 7.14 -19.54
N ARG A 545 -3.75 6.43 -20.64
CA ARG A 545 -4.26 7.03 -21.89
C ARG A 545 -5.35 6.10 -22.39
N ALA A 546 -6.28 6.58 -23.20
CA ALA A 546 -7.32 5.74 -23.81
C ALA A 546 -6.97 5.56 -25.30
N TRP A 547 -7.35 4.44 -25.89
CA TRP A 547 -7.25 4.21 -27.33
C TRP A 547 -8.09 5.23 -28.11
N GLU A 548 -9.23 5.65 -27.53
CA GLU A 548 -10.02 6.77 -28.00
C GLU A 548 -10.62 7.52 -26.79
N THR A 549 -10.71 8.85 -26.89
CA THR A 549 -11.43 9.69 -25.92
C THR A 549 -12.43 10.58 -26.64
N VAL A 550 -13.72 10.42 -26.35
CA VAL A 550 -14.79 11.29 -26.83
C VAL A 550 -15.15 12.29 -25.74
N LYS A 551 -15.18 13.59 -26.08
CA LYS A 551 -15.40 14.71 -25.14
C LYS A 551 -16.67 15.52 -25.46
N GLY A 552 -17.04 16.42 -24.56
CA GLY A 552 -18.10 17.41 -24.76
C GLY A 552 -19.50 16.79 -24.87
N GLU A 553 -20.39 17.44 -25.63
CA GLU A 553 -21.79 17.01 -25.77
C GLU A 553 -21.94 15.61 -26.37
N LYS A 554 -21.01 15.21 -27.26
CA LYS A 554 -20.99 13.86 -27.81
C LYS A 554 -20.73 12.81 -26.72
N ALA A 555 -19.87 13.09 -25.74
CA ALA A 555 -19.61 12.19 -24.62
C ALA A 555 -20.84 12.03 -23.71
N LYS A 556 -21.52 13.13 -23.38
CA LYS A 556 -22.77 13.09 -22.61
C LYS A 556 -23.83 12.26 -23.32
N LYS A 557 -23.96 12.44 -24.63
CA LYS A 557 -24.84 11.64 -25.49
C LYS A 557 -24.41 10.20 -25.65
N LEU A 558 -23.24 9.78 -25.19
CA LEU A 558 -22.74 8.39 -25.27
C LEU A 558 -22.49 7.79 -23.89
N ASP A 559 -22.96 8.43 -22.81
CA ASP A 559 -22.74 7.95 -21.45
C ASP A 559 -23.34 6.54 -21.26
N LEU A 560 -22.56 5.67 -20.62
CA LEU A 560 -22.89 4.24 -20.46
C LEU A 560 -24.10 3.99 -19.55
N GLY A 561 -24.60 5.00 -18.82
CA GLY A 561 -25.82 4.93 -18.01
C GLY A 561 -27.09 5.45 -18.71
N THR A 562 -26.99 5.86 -19.98
CA THR A 562 -28.14 6.35 -20.75
C THR A 562 -29.13 5.20 -21.01
N PRO A 563 -30.44 5.37 -20.69
CA PRO A 563 -31.44 4.32 -20.87
C PRO A 563 -31.70 4.03 -22.35
N ASP A 564 -32.30 2.87 -22.58
CA ASP A 564 -32.68 2.30 -23.88
C ASP A 564 -31.51 2.17 -24.86
N ARG A 565 -30.38 1.66 -24.35
CA ARG A 565 -29.13 1.50 -25.11
C ARG A 565 -28.39 0.22 -24.83
N THR A 566 -27.57 -0.16 -25.80
CA THR A 566 -26.68 -1.32 -25.69
C THR A 566 -25.25 -0.95 -26.02
N THR A 567 -24.33 -1.24 -25.09
CA THR A 567 -22.89 -1.17 -25.34
C THR A 567 -22.35 -2.58 -25.61
N LEU A 568 -21.77 -2.79 -26.78
CA LEU A 568 -21.18 -4.07 -27.21
C LEU A 568 -19.67 -3.95 -27.33
N VAL A 569 -18.94 -4.93 -26.80
CA VAL A 569 -17.49 -5.01 -26.91
C VAL A 569 -17.09 -6.44 -27.24
N ARG A 570 -16.25 -6.63 -28.25
CA ARG A 570 -15.67 -7.94 -28.56
C ARG A 570 -14.17 -7.93 -28.31
N PHE A 571 -13.70 -8.80 -27.43
CA PHE A 571 -12.37 -8.72 -26.83
C PHE A 571 -11.79 -10.09 -26.49
N ARG A 572 -10.47 -10.17 -26.32
CA ARG A 572 -9.78 -11.31 -25.70
C ARG A 572 -8.62 -10.81 -24.84
N THR A 573 -8.42 -11.43 -23.68
CA THR A 573 -7.35 -11.06 -22.75
C THR A 573 -6.95 -12.22 -21.86
N LYS A 574 -5.75 -12.16 -21.28
CA LYS A 574 -5.35 -13.00 -20.12
C LYS A 574 -5.22 -12.19 -18.83
N GLU A 575 -5.37 -10.88 -18.90
CA GLU A 575 -5.12 -9.92 -17.84
C GLU A 575 -6.42 -9.21 -17.41
N SER A 576 -6.28 -8.17 -16.60
CA SER A 576 -7.37 -7.30 -16.17
C SER A 576 -7.29 -5.94 -16.90
N GLY A 577 -8.35 -5.15 -16.84
CA GLY A 577 -8.32 -3.77 -17.34
C GLY A 577 -9.61 -3.30 -18.01
N THR A 578 -9.68 -2.02 -18.35
CA THR A 578 -10.92 -1.34 -18.74
C THR A 578 -11.19 -1.37 -20.24
N LEU A 579 -12.32 -1.95 -20.64
CA LEU A 579 -12.76 -1.97 -22.04
C LEU A 579 -13.31 -0.60 -22.46
N ILE A 580 -14.24 -0.04 -21.69
CA ILE A 580 -14.87 1.26 -21.96
C ILE A 580 -15.39 1.91 -20.67
N ALA A 581 -15.29 3.24 -20.57
CA ALA A 581 -15.74 4.00 -19.40
C ALA A 581 -16.30 5.38 -19.72
N SER A 582 -17.28 5.85 -18.93
CA SER A 582 -17.72 7.25 -18.82
C SER A 582 -17.24 7.81 -17.48
N THR A 583 -16.17 8.60 -17.49
CA THR A 583 -15.40 8.97 -16.30
C THR A 583 -14.71 10.33 -16.48
N PRO A 584 -14.17 11.00 -15.45
CA PRO A 584 -13.40 12.23 -15.64
C PRO A 584 -12.28 12.07 -16.67
N GLU A 585 -11.97 13.15 -17.38
CA GLU A 585 -10.87 13.12 -18.35
C GLU A 585 -9.54 12.71 -17.70
N ARG A 586 -9.24 13.23 -16.51
CA ARG A 586 -8.05 12.92 -15.73
C ARG A 586 -8.37 12.84 -14.24
N GLY A 587 -7.48 12.22 -13.48
CA GLY A 587 -7.56 12.13 -12.02
C GLY A 587 -8.29 10.88 -11.52
N GLU A 588 -8.77 10.96 -10.29
CA GLU A 588 -9.36 9.85 -9.55
C GLU A 588 -10.80 9.53 -9.99
N TRP A 589 -11.22 8.30 -9.68
CA TRP A 589 -12.60 7.86 -9.80
C TRP A 589 -13.53 8.78 -9.02
N LYS A 590 -14.66 9.13 -9.64
CA LYS A 590 -15.66 10.06 -9.07
C LYS A 590 -17.04 9.40 -8.99
N PRO A 591 -17.92 9.90 -8.10
CA PRO A 591 -19.31 9.47 -8.05
C PRO A 591 -19.95 9.46 -9.43
N ASN A 592 -20.81 8.46 -9.70
CA ASN A 592 -21.51 8.27 -10.96
C ASN A 592 -20.63 8.01 -12.20
N GLY A 593 -19.32 7.73 -12.04
CA GLY A 593 -18.51 7.16 -13.12
C GLY A 593 -19.04 5.79 -13.51
N LYS A 594 -19.02 5.44 -14.80
CA LYS A 594 -19.40 4.10 -15.28
C LYS A 594 -18.23 3.45 -15.98
N SER A 595 -17.91 2.20 -15.66
CA SER A 595 -16.77 1.51 -16.26
C SER A 595 -17.09 0.04 -16.49
N LEU A 596 -16.86 -0.45 -17.70
CA LEU A 596 -16.86 -1.87 -18.05
C LEU A 596 -15.41 -2.36 -18.15
N PHE A 597 -15.03 -3.30 -17.30
CA PHE A 597 -13.63 -3.75 -17.18
C PHE A 597 -13.54 -5.23 -16.76
N VAL A 598 -12.39 -5.86 -17.00
CA VAL A 598 -12.08 -7.21 -16.52
C VAL A 598 -11.33 -7.09 -15.19
N ARG A 599 -11.75 -7.81 -14.16
CA ARG A 599 -11.06 -7.89 -12.86
C ARG A 599 -11.22 -9.26 -12.23
N GLY A 600 -10.11 -9.85 -11.79
CA GLY A 600 -10.12 -11.21 -11.21
C GLY A 600 -10.64 -12.25 -12.21
N GLY A 601 -10.39 -12.02 -13.49
CA GLY A 601 -10.83 -12.85 -14.61
C GLY A 601 -12.30 -12.73 -14.99
N ARG A 602 -13.07 -11.83 -14.37
CA ARG A 602 -14.51 -11.66 -14.64
C ARG A 602 -14.78 -10.29 -15.22
N LEU A 603 -15.85 -10.18 -16.01
CA LEU A 603 -16.32 -8.90 -16.52
C LEU A 603 -17.08 -8.17 -15.41
N VAL A 604 -16.78 -6.89 -15.21
CA VAL A 604 -17.34 -6.04 -14.15
C VAL A 604 -17.85 -4.74 -14.78
N PHE A 605 -19.10 -4.39 -14.48
CA PHE A 605 -19.66 -3.08 -14.78
C PHE A 605 -19.94 -2.33 -13.47
N ASP A 606 -19.17 -1.28 -13.19
CA ASP A 606 -19.25 -0.51 -11.95
C ASP A 606 -19.81 0.88 -12.21
N ILE A 607 -20.66 1.34 -11.28
CA ILE A 607 -21.10 2.72 -11.18
C ILE A 607 -20.59 3.29 -9.85
N GLY A 608 -19.74 4.32 -9.93
CA GLY A 608 -19.03 4.87 -8.78
C GLY A 608 -19.97 5.28 -7.64
N TRP A 609 -19.68 4.78 -6.43
CA TRP A 609 -20.47 4.96 -5.21
C TRP A 609 -21.89 4.37 -5.25
N VAL A 610 -22.23 3.59 -6.28
CA VAL A 610 -23.50 2.86 -6.41
C VAL A 610 -23.30 1.34 -6.33
N GLY A 611 -22.15 0.84 -6.82
CA GLY A 611 -21.75 -0.55 -6.75
C GLY A 611 -21.46 -1.13 -8.14
N ALA A 612 -21.39 -2.46 -8.25
CA ALA A 612 -21.03 -3.15 -9.48
C ALA A 612 -21.95 -4.34 -9.82
N MET A 613 -21.87 -4.79 -11.07
CA MET A 613 -22.33 -6.10 -11.54
C MET A 613 -21.14 -6.90 -12.05
N THR A 614 -21.13 -8.22 -11.84
CA THR A 614 -20.00 -9.08 -12.22
C THR A 614 -20.49 -10.34 -12.92
N SER A 615 -19.81 -10.76 -13.99
CA SER A 615 -20.15 -11.98 -14.72
C SER A 615 -19.89 -13.25 -13.91
N ARG A 616 -20.70 -14.30 -14.16
CA ARG A 616 -20.48 -15.65 -13.62
C ARG A 616 -19.46 -16.41 -14.45
N SER A 617 -19.31 -16.09 -15.72
CA SER A 617 -18.25 -16.60 -16.59
C SER A 617 -16.92 -15.89 -16.37
N VAL A 618 -15.82 -16.65 -16.50
CA VAL A 618 -14.45 -16.14 -16.58
C VAL A 618 -14.18 -15.76 -18.03
N VAL A 619 -13.57 -14.61 -18.28
CA VAL A 619 -13.40 -14.00 -19.61
C VAL A 619 -11.95 -13.60 -19.93
N ASN A 620 -11.00 -14.02 -19.09
CA ASN A 620 -9.56 -13.79 -19.28
C ASN A 620 -8.79 -15.07 -19.62
N ASP A 621 -9.43 -16.00 -20.32
CA ASP A 621 -8.83 -17.26 -20.77
C ASP A 621 -7.96 -17.10 -22.03
N GLY A 622 -8.01 -15.94 -22.68
CA GLY A 622 -7.32 -15.63 -23.93
C GLY A 622 -8.16 -15.89 -25.18
N GLU A 623 -9.39 -16.36 -25.04
CA GLU A 623 -10.33 -16.58 -26.14
C GLU A 623 -11.17 -15.32 -26.42
N TRP A 624 -11.79 -15.28 -27.61
CA TRP A 624 -12.66 -14.18 -28.00
C TRP A 624 -14.02 -14.25 -27.30
N HIS A 625 -14.36 -13.19 -26.58
CA HIS A 625 -15.65 -12.99 -25.96
C HIS A 625 -16.37 -11.77 -26.51
N THR A 626 -17.70 -11.82 -26.53
CA THR A 626 -18.56 -10.67 -26.81
C THR A 626 -19.34 -10.29 -25.56
N ALA A 627 -19.05 -9.12 -25.01
CA ALA A 627 -19.78 -8.53 -23.89
C ALA A 627 -20.86 -7.57 -24.37
N ALA A 628 -22.00 -7.57 -23.68
CA ALA A 628 -23.05 -6.57 -23.85
C ALA A 628 -23.50 -5.99 -22.51
N ILE A 629 -23.62 -4.66 -22.42
CA ILE A 629 -24.35 -3.98 -21.34
C ILE A 629 -25.60 -3.36 -21.95
N VAL A 630 -26.76 -3.86 -21.55
CA VAL A 630 -28.08 -3.36 -21.97
C VAL A 630 -28.65 -2.55 -20.83
N VAL A 631 -28.88 -1.25 -21.07
CA VAL A 631 -29.49 -0.33 -20.11
C VAL A 631 -30.89 -0.01 -20.59
N THR A 632 -31.89 -0.25 -19.75
CA THR A 632 -33.28 0.20 -19.96
C THR A 632 -33.66 1.21 -18.88
N GLU A 633 -34.86 1.77 -18.97
CA GLU A 633 -35.40 2.59 -17.88
C GLU A 633 -35.46 1.85 -16.52
N LYS A 634 -35.67 0.53 -16.54
CA LYS A 634 -35.92 -0.27 -15.33
C LYS A 634 -34.72 -1.10 -14.88
N THR A 635 -33.92 -1.59 -15.81
CA THR A 635 -32.89 -2.61 -15.53
C THR A 635 -31.58 -2.30 -16.25
N THR A 636 -30.49 -2.85 -15.72
CA THR A 636 -29.22 -2.94 -16.43
C THR A 636 -28.77 -4.38 -16.41
N GLN A 637 -28.52 -4.92 -17.61
CA GLN A 637 -28.23 -6.33 -17.84
C GLN A 637 -26.85 -6.49 -18.49
N MET A 638 -26.12 -7.51 -18.06
CA MET A 638 -24.81 -7.87 -18.59
C MET A 638 -24.90 -9.23 -19.28
N PHE A 639 -24.40 -9.31 -20.50
CA PHE A 639 -24.28 -10.55 -21.26
C PHE A 639 -22.84 -10.83 -21.62
N VAL A 640 -22.48 -12.12 -21.64
CA VAL A 640 -21.23 -12.62 -22.21
C VAL A 640 -21.59 -13.74 -23.19
N ASP A 641 -21.12 -13.63 -24.42
CA ASP A 641 -21.35 -14.59 -25.52
C ASP A 641 -22.83 -14.95 -25.71
N GLY A 642 -23.68 -13.91 -25.65
CA GLY A 642 -25.12 -14.02 -25.84
C GLY A 642 -25.90 -14.58 -24.64
N LYS A 643 -25.23 -14.92 -23.53
CA LYS A 643 -25.89 -15.42 -22.31
C LYS A 643 -26.01 -14.31 -21.28
N LEU A 644 -27.17 -14.22 -20.61
CA LEU A 644 -27.38 -13.29 -19.51
C LEU A 644 -26.55 -13.74 -18.29
N GLU A 645 -25.64 -12.88 -17.84
CA GLU A 645 -24.66 -13.17 -16.80
C GLU A 645 -24.96 -12.46 -15.49
N ALA A 646 -25.47 -11.22 -15.56
CA ALA A 646 -25.90 -10.45 -14.39
C ALA A 646 -27.01 -9.44 -14.76
N GLU A 647 -27.85 -9.09 -13.79
CA GLU A 647 -28.92 -8.11 -13.94
C GLU A 647 -29.14 -7.36 -12.62
N ARG A 648 -29.43 -6.06 -12.69
CA ARG A 648 -29.88 -5.25 -11.56
C ARG A 648 -30.98 -4.27 -11.95
N GLU A 649 -31.98 -4.16 -11.09
CA GLU A 649 -33.02 -3.13 -11.19
C GLU A 649 -32.47 -1.75 -10.79
N ALA A 650 -32.96 -0.69 -11.45
CA ALA A 650 -32.63 0.71 -11.21
C ALA A 650 -31.11 1.02 -11.15
N PHE A 651 -30.29 0.24 -11.84
CA PHE A 651 -28.83 0.31 -11.77
C PHE A 651 -28.22 1.17 -12.89
N ARG A 652 -28.64 2.44 -12.93
CA ARG A 652 -28.12 3.46 -13.87
C ARG A 652 -27.96 4.82 -13.19
N ARG A 653 -27.13 5.71 -13.75
CA ARG A 653 -26.98 7.10 -13.31
C ARG A 653 -26.89 8.02 -14.53
N PRO A 654 -27.40 9.26 -14.46
CA PRO A 654 -27.29 10.22 -15.55
C PRO A 654 -25.82 10.54 -15.86
N ALA A 655 -25.57 11.11 -17.04
CA ALA A 655 -24.24 11.59 -17.42
C ALA A 655 -23.78 12.74 -16.51
N GLU A 656 -22.51 12.72 -16.10
CA GLU A 656 -21.95 13.77 -15.23
C GLU A 656 -21.26 14.88 -16.05
N PRO A 657 -21.34 16.15 -15.60
CA PRO A 657 -20.57 17.23 -16.21
C PRO A 657 -19.06 16.95 -16.18
N GLY A 658 -18.39 17.15 -17.31
CA GLY A 658 -16.92 16.98 -17.43
C GLY A 658 -16.45 15.54 -17.59
N PHE A 659 -17.37 14.54 -17.61
CA PHE A 659 -16.98 13.17 -17.93
C PHE A 659 -16.84 12.99 -19.44
N VAL A 660 -15.90 12.13 -19.81
CA VAL A 660 -15.57 11.78 -21.18
C VAL A 660 -15.79 10.27 -21.37
N LEU A 661 -16.04 9.84 -22.60
CA LEU A 661 -16.06 8.42 -22.95
C LEU A 661 -14.62 7.99 -23.29
N LYS A 662 -14.12 6.94 -22.66
CA LYS A 662 -12.78 6.39 -22.87
C LYS A 662 -12.86 4.94 -23.32
N VAL A 663 -12.04 4.55 -24.29
CA VAL A 663 -11.86 3.16 -24.74
C VAL A 663 -10.49 2.66 -24.28
N GLY A 664 -10.43 1.54 -23.57
CA GLY A 664 -9.17 0.94 -23.10
C GLY A 664 -8.63 1.45 -21.75
N ALA A 665 -9.27 2.45 -21.13
CA ALA A 665 -8.80 3.05 -19.87
C ALA A 665 -9.95 3.71 -19.07
N THR A 666 -9.70 4.03 -17.80
CA THR A 666 -10.66 4.71 -16.91
C THR A 666 -10.02 5.86 -16.12
N SER A 667 -10.38 6.04 -14.85
CA SER A 667 -9.70 6.92 -13.89
C SER A 667 -8.41 6.30 -13.33
N THR A 668 -7.46 7.16 -12.95
CA THR A 668 -6.08 6.79 -12.57
C THR A 668 -5.95 5.76 -11.43
N ASN A 669 -6.92 5.74 -10.50
CA ASN A 669 -6.92 4.87 -9.32
C ASN A 669 -7.98 3.75 -9.40
N PHE A 670 -8.58 3.51 -10.56
CA PHE A 670 -9.70 2.58 -10.73
C PHE A 670 -9.56 1.78 -12.02
N GLY A 671 -10.21 0.60 -12.11
CA GLY A 671 -10.34 -0.26 -13.30
C GLY A 671 -9.08 -0.82 -13.98
N GLY A 672 -7.95 -0.09 -13.96
CA GLY A 672 -6.76 -0.37 -14.74
C GLY A 672 -6.98 -0.19 -16.24
N ASP A 673 -5.90 -0.06 -16.98
CA ASP A 673 -5.94 0.00 -18.44
C ASP A 673 -5.99 -1.40 -19.03
N TYR A 674 -6.62 -1.54 -20.18
CA TYR A 674 -6.85 -2.84 -20.78
C TYR A 674 -5.63 -3.36 -21.51
N SER A 675 -5.27 -4.60 -21.18
CA SER A 675 -4.22 -5.37 -21.81
C SER A 675 -4.85 -6.57 -22.52
N GLY A 676 -4.73 -6.64 -23.84
CA GLY A 676 -5.35 -7.66 -24.69
C GLY A 676 -5.79 -7.09 -26.02
N ASP A 677 -6.49 -7.91 -26.82
CA ASP A 677 -7.03 -7.49 -28.10
C ASP A 677 -8.51 -7.12 -27.98
N VAL A 678 -8.95 -6.12 -28.73
CA VAL A 678 -10.35 -5.75 -28.88
C VAL A 678 -10.66 -5.69 -30.37
N GLU A 679 -11.64 -6.43 -30.86
CA GLU A 679 -12.06 -6.40 -32.26
C GLU A 679 -12.83 -5.11 -32.57
N GLY A 680 -13.62 -4.65 -31.61
CA GLY A 680 -14.31 -3.37 -31.69
C GLY A 680 -15.27 -3.10 -30.54
N ILE A 681 -15.80 -1.88 -30.53
CA ILE A 681 -16.82 -1.40 -29.59
C ILE A 681 -17.95 -0.73 -30.37
N ARG A 682 -19.20 -0.99 -29.96
CA ARG A 682 -20.40 -0.34 -30.49
C ARG A 682 -21.27 0.19 -29.35
N ILE A 683 -21.84 1.38 -29.52
CA ILE A 683 -22.98 1.84 -28.72
C ILE A 683 -24.16 1.97 -29.67
N VAL A 684 -25.24 1.25 -29.37
CA VAL A 684 -26.46 1.19 -30.18
C VAL A 684 -27.59 1.93 -29.46
N ASP A 685 -28.36 2.73 -30.20
CA ASP A 685 -29.48 3.55 -29.72
C ASP A 685 -30.77 2.75 -29.49
N ARG A 686 -30.62 1.52 -29.00
CA ARG A 686 -31.73 0.68 -28.52
C ARG A 686 -31.25 -0.35 -27.51
N ALA A 687 -32.14 -0.77 -26.63
CA ALA A 687 -31.96 -1.98 -25.83
C ALA A 687 -32.16 -3.22 -26.74
N ILE A 688 -31.07 -3.93 -27.06
CA ILE A 688 -31.13 -5.15 -27.86
C ILE A 688 -31.72 -6.26 -27.01
N THR A 689 -32.63 -7.06 -27.59
CA THR A 689 -33.31 -8.13 -26.86
C THR A 689 -32.39 -9.33 -26.60
N ASN A 690 -32.71 -10.11 -25.57
CA ASN A 690 -31.96 -11.32 -25.21
C ASN A 690 -31.85 -12.30 -26.39
N ASP A 691 -32.92 -12.48 -27.16
CA ASP A 691 -32.95 -13.39 -28.31
C ASP A 691 -32.05 -12.92 -29.46
N GLU A 692 -31.93 -11.61 -29.65
CA GLU A 692 -31.01 -11.02 -30.64
C GLU A 692 -29.55 -11.19 -30.19
N LEU A 693 -29.25 -10.93 -28.90
CA LEU A 693 -27.91 -11.10 -28.34
C LEU A 693 -27.46 -12.57 -28.36
N ALA A 694 -28.37 -13.51 -28.09
CA ALA A 694 -28.08 -14.94 -28.15
C ALA A 694 -27.70 -15.42 -29.57
N LYS A 695 -28.11 -14.68 -30.61
CA LYS A 695 -27.80 -14.97 -32.02
C LYS A 695 -26.65 -14.11 -32.56
N LEU A 696 -26.13 -13.18 -31.77
CA LEU A 696 -25.09 -12.24 -32.20
C LEU A 696 -23.74 -12.97 -32.33
N LYS A 697 -23.30 -13.18 -33.57
CA LYS A 697 -22.00 -13.84 -33.86
C LYS A 697 -20.85 -12.86 -34.01
N GLN A 698 -21.14 -11.63 -34.40
CA GLN A 698 -20.19 -10.55 -34.68
C GLN A 698 -20.82 -9.22 -34.25
N LEU A 699 -20.00 -8.20 -34.02
CA LEU A 699 -20.50 -6.86 -33.73
C LEU A 699 -21.28 -6.29 -34.93
N PRO A 700 -22.31 -5.45 -34.70
CA PRO A 700 -22.96 -4.69 -35.76
C PRO A 700 -21.95 -3.87 -36.57
N GLY A 701 -22.20 -3.72 -37.88
CA GLY A 701 -21.41 -2.88 -38.77
C GLY A 701 -21.33 -1.43 -38.26
N ALA A 702 -20.22 -0.74 -38.53
CA ALA A 702 -20.00 0.62 -38.04
C ALA A 702 -21.07 1.63 -38.50
N GLU A 703 -21.61 1.43 -39.70
CA GLU A 703 -22.64 2.25 -40.33
C GLU A 703 -24.05 1.63 -40.24
N ALA A 704 -24.23 0.58 -39.45
CA ALA A 704 -25.55 -0.03 -39.27
C ALA A 704 -26.52 0.96 -38.63
N GLU A 705 -27.80 0.89 -39.04
CA GLU A 705 -28.85 1.74 -38.51
C GLU A 705 -28.95 1.64 -36.98
N GLY A 706 -28.94 2.79 -36.30
CA GLY A 706 -29.00 2.88 -34.85
C GLY A 706 -27.65 2.75 -34.12
N VAL A 707 -26.51 2.62 -34.80
CA VAL A 707 -25.18 2.68 -34.16
C VAL A 707 -24.77 4.14 -33.94
N LEU A 708 -24.63 4.54 -32.67
CA LEU A 708 -24.26 5.90 -32.25
C LEU A 708 -22.75 6.12 -32.14
N PHE A 709 -22.03 5.05 -31.82
CA PHE A 709 -20.59 5.05 -31.66
C PHE A 709 -20.04 3.73 -32.17
N SER A 710 -18.97 3.82 -32.96
CA SER A 710 -18.25 2.67 -33.46
C SER A 710 -16.76 2.96 -33.35
N TRP A 711 -16.05 2.07 -32.65
CA TRP A 711 -14.60 2.03 -32.63
C TRP A 711 -14.14 0.63 -33.05
N THR A 712 -13.11 0.58 -33.87
CA THR A 712 -12.38 -0.63 -34.24
C THR A 712 -10.90 -0.29 -34.26
N PRO A 713 -10.00 -1.22 -33.89
CA PRO A 713 -8.58 -1.01 -34.13
C PRO A 713 -8.36 -0.83 -35.64
N SER A 714 -7.83 0.32 -36.05
CA SER A 714 -7.44 0.53 -37.45
C SER A 714 -6.14 -0.26 -37.74
N ASN A 715 -6.06 -0.90 -38.92
CA ASN A 715 -4.80 -1.44 -39.47
C ASN A 715 -3.78 -0.33 -39.80
N GLU A 716 -4.24 0.92 -39.82
CA GLU A 716 -3.41 2.02 -39.40
C GLU A 716 -3.36 1.96 -37.87
N THR A 717 -2.38 1.24 -37.31
CA THR A 717 -1.75 1.77 -36.08
C THR A 717 -1.65 3.26 -36.33
N PRO A 718 -2.17 4.16 -35.47
CA PRO A 718 -2.07 5.57 -35.76
C PRO A 718 -0.62 5.80 -36.16
N LYS A 719 -0.38 6.07 -37.45
CA LYS A 719 0.76 6.85 -37.84
C LYS A 719 0.51 8.06 -36.96
N PRO A 720 1.37 8.35 -35.96
CA PRO A 720 1.23 9.61 -35.26
C PRO A 720 1.08 10.61 -36.39
N ALA A 721 0.01 11.41 -36.37
CA ALA A 721 -0.05 12.55 -37.25
C ALA A 721 1.32 13.21 -37.08
N ALA A 722 2.14 13.13 -38.12
CA ALA A 722 3.48 13.68 -38.07
C ALA A 722 3.25 15.17 -38.18
N GLU A 723 2.86 15.78 -37.06
CA GLU A 723 2.71 17.20 -36.82
C GLU A 723 2.51 17.38 -35.30
N THR A 724 3.65 17.49 -34.62
CA THR A 724 3.93 18.26 -33.39
C THR A 724 3.27 17.91 -32.03
N SER A 725 2.28 17.01 -31.94
CA SER A 725 1.50 16.86 -30.67
C SER A 725 1.97 15.82 -29.63
N ASP A 726 2.78 14.82 -29.99
CA ASP A 726 3.29 13.79 -29.05
C ASP A 726 4.79 13.92 -28.73
N LEU A 727 5.45 14.95 -29.25
CA LEU A 727 6.86 15.21 -29.03
C LEU A 727 7.07 15.90 -27.67
N VAL A 728 7.88 15.28 -26.81
CA VAL A 728 8.37 15.93 -25.60
C VAL A 728 9.58 16.75 -25.97
N LEU A 729 9.59 18.02 -25.57
CA LEU A 729 10.77 18.85 -25.63
C LEU A 729 11.30 19.04 -24.21
N ALA A 730 12.55 18.63 -23.98
CA ALA A 730 13.26 18.85 -22.73
C ALA A 730 14.42 19.81 -22.97
N GLY A 731 14.66 20.72 -22.02
CA GLY A 731 15.76 21.66 -22.10
C GLY A 731 16.38 21.94 -20.74
N ALA A 732 17.63 22.39 -20.79
CA ALA A 732 18.39 22.78 -19.61
C ALA A 732 19.24 24.03 -19.85
N ALA A 733 19.44 24.81 -18.79
CA ALA A 733 20.29 25.98 -18.75
C ALA A 733 21.06 26.02 -17.43
N VAL A 734 22.27 26.57 -17.43
CA VAL A 734 23.13 26.65 -16.24
C VAL A 734 23.55 28.10 -16.00
N ASN A 735 23.62 28.51 -14.73
CA ASN A 735 24.15 29.80 -14.29
C ASN A 735 25.08 29.63 -13.08
N GLY A 736 25.85 30.68 -12.74
CA GLY A 736 26.87 30.66 -11.68
C GLY A 736 28.29 30.62 -12.24
N ASN A 737 29.17 29.83 -11.62
CA ASN A 737 30.57 29.67 -12.04
C ASN A 737 30.71 28.75 -13.29
N VAL A 738 30.25 29.24 -14.44
CA VAL A 738 30.15 28.46 -15.69
C VAL A 738 31.43 28.36 -16.52
N ASP A 739 32.54 28.95 -16.05
CA ASP A 739 33.79 28.99 -16.81
C ASP A 739 34.33 27.59 -17.15
N GLY A 740 34.46 27.32 -18.45
CA GLY A 740 34.95 26.06 -19.01
C GLY A 740 33.93 24.91 -19.01
N LEU A 741 32.68 25.14 -18.60
CA LEU A 741 31.63 24.11 -18.68
C LEU A 741 31.11 24.02 -20.13
N THR A 742 30.90 22.80 -20.59
CA THR A 742 30.35 22.54 -21.92
C THR A 742 29.09 21.70 -21.86
N TRP A 743 28.18 21.95 -22.80
CA TRP A 743 27.06 21.08 -23.10
C TRP A 743 27.49 20.03 -24.14
N GLU A 744 26.88 18.86 -24.04
CA GLU A 744 26.97 17.77 -25.01
C GLU A 744 25.61 17.07 -25.09
N ILE A 745 25.13 16.81 -26.30
CA ILE A 745 24.02 15.90 -26.54
C ILE A 745 24.62 14.59 -27.04
N ASP A 746 24.58 13.56 -26.20
CA ASP A 746 25.23 12.29 -26.49
C ASP A 746 24.38 11.36 -27.38
N ASP A 747 24.95 10.22 -27.75
CA ASP A 747 24.32 9.23 -28.64
C ASP A 747 23.08 8.56 -28.00
N ALA A 748 22.96 8.60 -26.68
CA ALA A 748 21.78 8.15 -25.94
C ALA A 748 20.69 9.25 -25.85
N ASN A 749 20.87 10.38 -26.55
CA ASN A 749 19.99 11.54 -26.56
C ASN A 749 19.75 12.09 -25.14
N ARG A 750 20.85 12.28 -24.40
CA ARG A 750 20.88 12.95 -23.11
C ARG A 750 21.50 14.33 -23.24
N ILE A 751 20.97 15.30 -22.50
CA ILE A 751 21.67 16.56 -22.26
C ILE A 751 22.69 16.32 -21.17
N VAL A 752 23.98 16.42 -21.51
CA VAL A 752 25.12 16.20 -20.62
C VAL A 752 25.83 17.52 -20.35
N LEU A 753 26.01 17.83 -19.07
CA LEU A 753 26.86 18.91 -18.58
C LEU A 753 28.24 18.35 -18.26
N ASN A 754 29.25 18.78 -19.00
CA ASN A 754 30.65 18.44 -18.75
C ASN A 754 31.28 19.52 -17.86
N ILE A 755 31.78 19.10 -16.70
CA ILE A 755 32.34 19.96 -15.66
C ILE A 755 33.86 19.70 -15.61
N PRO A 756 34.70 20.66 -16.00
CA PRO A 756 36.15 20.45 -16.02
C PRO A 756 36.73 20.38 -14.60
N ALA A 757 37.95 19.86 -14.51
CA ALA A 757 38.78 19.99 -13.32
C ALA A 757 38.94 21.47 -12.90
N GLY A 758 39.17 21.70 -11.61
CA GLY A 758 39.23 23.05 -11.08
C GLY A 758 39.77 23.11 -9.65
N LYS A 759 40.43 24.23 -9.33
CA LYS A 759 41.07 24.48 -8.03
C LYS A 759 40.17 25.19 -7.01
N GLU A 760 39.07 25.77 -7.47
CA GLU A 760 38.11 26.48 -6.64
C GLU A 760 36.75 25.77 -6.64
N PRO A 761 35.96 25.86 -5.55
CA PRO A 761 34.61 25.34 -5.52
C PRO A 761 33.73 26.00 -6.59
N ARG A 762 32.89 25.22 -7.26
CA ARG A 762 31.93 25.72 -8.25
C ARG A 762 30.55 25.78 -7.66
N VAL A 763 29.93 26.95 -7.72
CA VAL A 763 28.54 27.18 -7.31
C VAL A 763 27.69 27.39 -8.56
N LEU A 764 26.78 26.47 -8.83
CA LEU A 764 26.01 26.36 -10.08
C LEU A 764 24.52 26.24 -9.79
N SER A 765 23.69 26.79 -10.67
CA SER A 765 22.27 26.45 -10.75
C SER A 765 21.99 25.81 -12.10
N VAL A 766 21.43 24.61 -12.12
CA VAL A 766 20.97 23.93 -13.33
C VAL A 766 19.45 23.98 -13.35
N THR A 767 18.90 24.76 -14.28
CA THR A 767 17.45 24.86 -14.50
C THR A 767 17.07 23.93 -15.63
N ARG A 768 16.06 23.08 -15.43
CA ARG A 768 15.58 22.11 -16.40
C ARG A 768 14.06 22.09 -16.47
N SER A 769 13.54 21.86 -17.67
CA SER A 769 12.11 21.89 -17.97
C SER A 769 11.82 20.90 -19.09
N ALA A 770 10.66 20.26 -19.05
CA ALA A 770 10.17 19.46 -20.16
C ALA A 770 8.65 19.58 -20.28
N ALA A 771 8.15 19.59 -21.50
CA ALA A 771 6.72 19.58 -21.76
C ALA A 771 6.39 18.92 -23.11
N LEU A 772 5.16 18.41 -23.19
CA LEU A 772 4.60 17.79 -24.39
C LEU A 772 4.01 18.88 -25.30
N GLY A 773 4.29 18.81 -26.60
CA GLY A 773 3.63 19.66 -27.60
C GLY A 773 3.98 21.15 -27.50
N VAL A 774 5.15 21.49 -26.94
CA VAL A 774 5.63 22.88 -26.82
C VAL A 774 6.72 23.18 -27.84
N SER A 775 6.87 24.46 -28.20
CA SER A 775 7.93 24.91 -29.10
C SER A 775 9.28 25.09 -28.37
N PRO A 776 10.42 25.03 -29.08
CA PRO A 776 11.73 25.42 -28.52
C PRO A 776 11.76 26.82 -27.93
N ALA A 777 11.08 27.79 -28.57
CA ALA A 777 10.96 29.14 -28.05
C ALA A 777 10.23 29.18 -26.69
N THR A 778 9.20 28.35 -26.51
CA THR A 778 8.49 28.22 -25.22
C THR A 778 9.41 27.68 -24.14
N ILE A 779 10.13 26.58 -24.38
CA ILE A 779 11.10 26.04 -23.41
C ILE A 779 12.22 27.03 -23.13
N ALA A 780 12.76 27.72 -24.14
CA ALA A 780 13.79 28.74 -23.97
C ALA A 780 13.31 29.87 -23.06
N LYS A 781 12.11 30.42 -23.33
CA LYS A 781 11.49 31.47 -22.50
C LYS A 781 11.27 30.99 -21.07
N THR A 782 10.75 29.77 -20.90
CA THR A 782 10.51 29.14 -19.60
C THR A 782 11.79 29.04 -18.78
N LEU A 783 12.85 28.49 -19.36
CA LEU A 783 14.15 28.34 -18.72
C LEU A 783 14.82 29.70 -18.43
N ALA A 784 14.69 30.67 -19.33
CA ALA A 784 15.20 32.04 -19.12
C ALA A 784 14.47 32.77 -17.98
N ALA A 785 13.14 32.65 -17.89
CA ALA A 785 12.34 33.21 -16.80
C ALA A 785 12.54 32.49 -15.45
N ALA A 786 13.05 31.26 -15.50
CA ALA A 786 13.42 30.48 -14.32
C ALA A 786 14.91 30.58 -13.95
N LYS A 787 15.67 31.45 -14.63
CA LYS A 787 17.05 31.76 -14.28
C LYS A 787 17.14 32.28 -12.84
N ALA A 788 17.96 31.63 -12.04
CA ALA A 788 18.27 32.03 -10.68
C ALA A 788 19.79 32.07 -10.51
N ASN A 789 20.29 33.02 -9.71
CA ASN A 789 21.69 33.00 -9.30
C ASN A 789 21.84 31.96 -8.17
N PRO A 790 22.80 31.03 -8.26
CA PRO A 790 22.97 30.02 -7.23
C PRO A 790 23.49 30.64 -5.93
N VAL A 791 23.01 30.12 -4.81
CA VAL A 791 23.49 30.48 -3.47
C VAL A 791 24.48 29.42 -3.02
N ASP A 792 25.55 29.85 -2.34
CA ASP A 792 26.52 28.93 -1.75
C ASP A 792 25.88 28.13 -0.60
N LEU A 793 25.64 26.85 -0.84
CA LEU A 793 24.95 25.96 0.09
C LEU A 793 25.75 25.68 1.37
N ALA A 794 27.08 25.86 1.35
CA ALA A 794 27.90 25.67 2.56
C ALA A 794 27.42 26.59 3.70
N THR A 795 26.99 27.81 3.38
CA THR A 795 26.45 28.80 4.34
C THR A 795 25.16 28.36 5.04
N ARG A 796 24.49 27.31 4.53
CA ARG A 796 23.21 26.79 5.04
C ARG A 796 23.33 25.46 5.78
N THR A 797 24.55 24.99 6.02
CA THR A 797 24.82 23.67 6.65
C THR A 797 25.36 23.74 8.08
N SER A 798 25.58 24.95 8.63
CA SER A 798 26.23 25.16 9.93
C SER A 798 25.31 25.02 11.18
N GLY A 799 24.01 24.78 11.00
CA GLY A 799 23.00 24.91 12.06
C GLY A 799 22.60 23.63 12.81
N GLY A 800 23.10 22.45 12.44
CA GLY A 800 22.73 21.18 13.08
C GLY A 800 23.38 19.95 12.46
N PRO A 801 23.27 18.76 13.09
CA PRO A 801 23.85 17.53 12.57
C PRO A 801 23.19 17.10 11.26
N VAL A 802 23.96 16.43 10.40
CA VAL A 802 23.46 15.75 9.21
C VAL A 802 22.42 14.70 9.61
N ARG A 803 21.30 14.65 8.88
CA ARG A 803 20.23 13.66 9.06
C ARG A 803 20.34 12.47 8.13
#